data_AF-A0A7S4SC93-F1
#
_entry.id   AF-A0A7S4SC93-F1
#
_cell.length_a   1.000
_cell.length_b   1.000
_cell.length_c   1.000
_cell.angle_alpha   90.00
_cell.angle_beta   90.00
_cell.angle_gamma   90.00
#
_symmetry.space_group_name_H-M   'P 1'
#
loop_
_entity.id
_entity.type
_entity.pdbx_description
1 polymer ?
#
loop_
_entity_poly.entity_id
_entity_poly.type
_entity_poly.pdbx_seq_one_letter_code
_entity_poly.pdbx_strand_id
1 'polypeptide(L)'
;ARRRAVGQLRPSRSQPCVVAAVVATDKAGDAWDELETTPLRHQLVPRDAASLQAETTALSRAHRALRGVAPVWRQPLASKASLSSDAPVCPFCHGGSPPQTVHEPPGVRAEASSAAAGVPRCTAELAAERDASPPVSARLRIEEALLERVLPEAAAEASARRELEAERSHSERVADALLASQQLAEELWAGLAEQTRAFDGFVAEVDAAAVRAQPSQAMRATAQALAGAARARSLAATAQRRQEDSTVDSLQHELLKARGLATAAKRAIQSEHAETNAREESAAESPRSREQVRRHAAHVQEHLAMVERLQQELHEESASLDLERRRLQDFMHSASASDVHYAEEFRLQQSELRECVTELRHSEKQMSFMEAQEQSRSRESEACIDESARQLHRNSCELAEVQAAHLAAEHAAEEHRCSAVRAELDARQARMELEARKNRVHIRRARAGADTALAPGEGLRALAPLLHGALLQKLSAKGGKWQQRFVGLAPQPPKSPTALRWTSDVRGRSLGMRASSVLLTEVARVDFGDGHLPMRLRPQKRPWCCFVLWASTRSYCFWTQDESTSESFVVGLSRLCPHAQPVRPAEVRLHRAMCKLGSSRRERAQVMIAALRQATAGHVAVAPGNAAVPSGAAPAAQPRAEGKLQAAADRGAAAASSLAAPDGAAPAAQPSAEGVAQGGPDG
;
A
#
# COMPACT_ATOMS: atom_id res chain seq x y z
N ALA A 1 -15.61 -58.39 -2.32
CA ALA A 1 -15.14 -58.69 -0.95
C ALA A 1 -13.63 -58.95 -0.95
N ARG A 2 -12.89 -58.16 -0.14
CA ARG A 2 -11.60 -58.40 0.57
C ARG A 2 -10.42 -59.07 -0.19
N ARG A 3 -9.30 -58.33 -0.42
CA ARG A 3 -8.01 -58.24 0.37
C ARG A 3 -7.11 -59.48 0.18
N ARG A 4 -5.76 -59.47 0.16
CA ARG A 4 -4.63 -58.55 0.49
C ARG A 4 -3.35 -59.24 -0.10
N ALA A 5 -2.44 -58.52 -0.76
CA ALA A 5 -1.13 -58.01 -0.28
C ALA A 5 0.02 -59.03 -0.05
N VAL A 6 1.18 -58.82 -0.70
CA VAL A 6 2.52 -58.46 -0.15
C VAL A 6 3.64 -58.88 -1.13
N GLY A 7 4.62 -57.99 -1.38
CA GLY A 7 5.94 -58.36 -1.90
C GLY A 7 6.72 -57.21 -2.57
N GLN A 8 7.60 -56.56 -1.80
CA GLN A 8 8.53 -55.49 -2.21
C GLN A 8 9.63 -55.99 -3.17
N LEU A 9 10.22 -55.08 -3.96
CA LEU A 9 11.68 -54.85 -4.09
C LEU A 9 11.98 -53.63 -4.98
N ARG A 10 12.86 -52.74 -4.48
CA ARG A 10 13.51 -51.61 -5.20
C ARG A 10 14.52 -52.13 -6.24
N PRO A 11 14.93 -51.29 -7.22
CA PRO A 11 16.29 -50.73 -7.09
C PRO A 11 16.44 -49.27 -7.55
N SER A 12 17.61 -48.75 -7.21
CA SER A 12 18.11 -47.38 -7.22
C SER A 12 18.77 -46.93 -8.53
N ARG A 13 18.78 -45.60 -8.68
CA ARG A 13 19.54 -44.73 -9.62
C ARG A 13 20.94 -45.21 -10.04
N SER A 14 21.26 -44.96 -11.32
CA SER A 14 22.53 -44.32 -11.72
C SER A 14 22.37 -43.61 -13.08
N GLN A 15 22.96 -42.42 -13.18
CA GLN A 15 23.01 -41.52 -14.34
C GLN A 15 24.10 -41.97 -15.35
N PRO A 16 24.05 -41.50 -16.60
CA PRO A 16 25.26 -41.27 -17.39
C PRO A 16 25.51 -39.76 -17.60
N CYS A 17 26.79 -39.41 -17.48
CA CYS A 17 27.36 -38.10 -17.75
C CYS A 17 27.37 -37.80 -19.26
N VAL A 18 26.97 -36.58 -19.65
CA VAL A 18 27.16 -36.04 -21.00
C VAL A 18 28.37 -35.13 -20.98
N VAL A 19 29.38 -35.50 -21.78
CA VAL A 19 30.52 -34.67 -22.16
C VAL A 19 30.06 -33.75 -23.29
N ALA A 20 30.06 -32.44 -23.06
CA ALA A 20 29.82 -31.44 -24.09
C ALA A 20 31.16 -30.86 -24.56
N ALA A 21 31.44 -31.08 -25.85
CA ALA A 21 32.59 -30.54 -26.56
C ALA A 21 32.36 -29.07 -26.95
N VAL A 22 33.44 -28.32 -26.88
CA VAL A 22 33.60 -26.94 -27.34
C VAL A 22 33.55 -26.91 -28.87
N VAL A 23 32.64 -26.12 -29.45
CA VAL A 23 32.80 -25.58 -30.81
C VAL A 23 32.50 -24.09 -30.75
N ALA A 24 33.56 -23.31 -30.97
CA ALA A 24 33.50 -21.91 -31.28
C ALA A 24 33.16 -21.75 -32.77
N THR A 25 32.21 -20.86 -33.08
CA THR A 25 32.17 -20.19 -34.38
C THR A 25 31.94 -18.71 -34.16
N ASP A 26 32.87 -17.98 -34.73
CA ASP A 26 33.10 -16.55 -34.69
C ASP A 26 32.36 -15.90 -35.89
N LYS A 27 31.86 -14.66 -35.70
CA LYS A 27 31.61 -13.60 -36.70
C LYS A 27 30.50 -13.76 -37.75
N ALA A 28 29.56 -12.79 -37.76
CA ALA A 28 29.58 -11.60 -38.65
C ALA A 28 28.19 -10.96 -38.81
N GLY A 29 28.15 -9.62 -38.96
CA GLY A 29 27.00 -8.86 -39.47
C GLY A 29 26.34 -7.97 -38.42
N ASP A 30 26.93 -6.83 -38.05
CA ASP A 30 26.78 -5.51 -38.68
C ASP A 30 25.36 -4.90 -38.64
N ALA A 31 25.29 -3.82 -37.86
CA ALA A 31 24.63 -2.54 -38.10
C ALA A 31 23.12 -2.50 -38.34
N TRP A 32 22.36 -1.97 -37.36
CA TRP A 32 21.26 -1.00 -37.55
C TRP A 32 21.02 -0.21 -36.24
N ASP A 33 21.00 1.13 -36.36
CA ASP A 33 20.23 2.16 -35.62
C ASP A 33 20.38 2.32 -34.09
N GLU A 34 20.94 3.44 -33.62
CA GLU A 34 20.28 4.75 -33.34
C GLU A 34 19.50 4.79 -32.02
N LEU A 35 19.61 5.96 -31.37
CA LEU A 35 18.88 6.48 -30.20
C LEU A 35 19.39 6.12 -28.80
N GLU A 36 20.21 7.05 -28.32
CA GLU A 36 20.43 7.41 -26.92
C GLU A 36 19.11 7.41 -26.11
N THR A 37 18.99 6.45 -25.19
CA THR A 37 18.22 6.63 -23.96
C THR A 37 19.04 6.10 -22.79
N THR A 38 19.67 7.02 -22.05
CA THR A 38 20.27 6.75 -20.74
C THR A 38 19.17 6.41 -19.73
N PRO A 39 19.15 5.23 -19.10
CA PRO A 39 18.41 5.04 -17.86
C PRO A 39 19.35 5.33 -16.68
N LEU A 40 19.04 6.37 -15.91
CA LEU A 40 19.57 6.57 -14.56
C LEU A 40 19.11 5.41 -13.67
N ARG A 41 19.85 4.30 -13.68
CA ARG A 41 19.79 3.28 -12.62
C ARG A 41 20.37 3.89 -11.35
N HIS A 42 19.51 4.45 -10.50
CA HIS A 42 19.83 4.59 -9.09
C HIS A 42 20.00 3.18 -8.51
N GLN A 43 21.26 2.76 -8.36
CA GLN A 43 21.61 1.58 -7.58
C GLN A 43 21.19 1.85 -6.13
N LEU A 44 20.06 1.27 -5.72
CA LEU A 44 19.74 1.08 -4.32
C LEU A 44 20.78 0.11 -3.76
N VAL A 45 21.83 0.67 -3.14
CA VAL A 45 22.79 -0.09 -2.35
C VAL A 45 21.99 -0.77 -1.22
N PRO A 46 22.09 -2.10 -1.06
CA PRO A 46 21.46 -2.79 0.06
C PRO A 46 21.99 -2.17 1.36
N ARG A 47 21.12 -1.49 2.11
CA ARG A 47 21.49 -0.99 3.44
C ARG A 47 21.60 -2.19 4.37
N ASP A 48 22.79 -2.44 4.88
CA ASP A 48 23.04 -3.47 5.88
C ASP A 48 22.10 -3.31 7.08
N ALA A 49 21.61 -4.43 7.62
CA ALA A 49 20.72 -4.47 8.78
C ALA A 49 21.33 -3.72 9.99
N ALA A 50 22.66 -3.64 10.09
CA ALA A 50 23.38 -2.88 11.10
C ALA A 50 23.15 -1.36 10.98
N SER A 51 23.02 -0.83 9.75
CA SER A 51 22.72 0.59 9.50
C SER A 51 21.32 0.94 9.96
N LEU A 52 20.34 0.09 9.63
CA LEU A 52 18.93 0.27 10.04
C LEU A 52 18.78 0.18 11.56
N GLN A 53 19.53 -0.71 12.21
CA GLN A 53 19.53 -0.84 13.66
C GLN A 53 20.20 0.36 14.36
N ALA A 54 21.26 0.93 13.77
CA ALA A 54 21.89 2.16 14.28
C ALA A 54 20.95 3.36 14.17
N GLU A 55 20.21 3.47 13.06
CA GLU A 55 19.28 4.56 12.76
C GLU A 55 18.04 4.50 13.68
N THR A 56 17.46 3.31 13.90
CA THR A 56 16.37 3.11 14.88
C THR A 56 16.83 3.38 16.31
N THR A 57 18.07 3.06 16.65
CA THR A 57 18.65 3.37 17.97
C THR A 57 18.87 4.88 18.13
N ALA A 58 19.30 5.58 17.08
CA ALA A 58 19.49 7.03 17.07
C ALA A 58 18.14 7.76 17.20
N LEU A 59 17.12 7.35 16.44
CA LEU A 59 15.76 7.87 16.55
C LEU A 59 15.15 7.61 17.93
N SER A 60 15.39 6.44 18.52
CA SER A 60 14.94 6.10 19.87
C SER A 60 15.63 6.94 20.97
N ARG A 61 16.86 7.43 20.73
CA ARG A 61 17.55 8.35 21.64
C ARG A 61 17.05 9.78 21.45
N ALA A 62 16.83 10.23 20.22
CA ALA A 62 16.24 11.53 19.93
C ALA A 62 14.83 11.66 20.53
N HIS A 63 14.00 10.63 20.40
CA HIS A 63 12.65 10.59 20.95
C HIS A 63 12.63 10.58 22.49
N ARG A 64 13.67 10.00 23.14
CA ARG A 64 13.85 10.07 24.60
C ARG A 64 14.33 11.45 25.07
N ALA A 65 15.17 12.13 24.30
CA ALA A 65 15.61 13.49 24.59
C ALA A 65 14.44 14.51 24.54
N LEU A 66 13.49 14.30 23.62
CA LEU A 66 12.32 15.17 23.48
C LEU A 66 11.26 14.99 24.58
N ARG A 67 11.22 13.84 25.27
CA ARG A 67 10.27 13.60 26.39
C ARG A 67 10.64 14.33 27.70
N GLY A 68 11.83 14.92 27.80
CA GLY A 68 12.31 15.63 29.00
C GLY A 68 11.97 17.13 29.05
N VAL A 69 11.45 17.71 27.96
CA VAL A 69 11.15 19.14 27.85
C VAL A 69 9.64 19.32 27.72
N ALA A 70 8.97 19.66 28.82
CA ALA A 70 7.58 20.10 28.77
C ALA A 70 7.52 21.52 28.18
N PRO A 71 6.83 21.76 27.04
CA PRO A 71 6.65 23.11 26.53
C PRO A 71 5.55 23.82 27.34
N VAL A 72 5.96 24.81 28.15
CA VAL A 72 5.08 25.71 28.89
C VAL A 72 4.73 26.91 28.02
N TRP A 73 3.92 26.74 26.96
CA TRP A 73 3.30 27.89 26.26
C TRP A 73 1.96 27.49 25.62
N ARG A 74 0.86 27.74 26.33
CA ARG A 74 -0.44 28.14 25.77
C ARG A 74 -1.14 29.07 26.76
N GLN A 75 -1.00 30.37 26.55
CA GLN A 75 -2.02 31.35 26.91
C GLN A 75 -2.78 31.67 25.61
N PRO A 76 -4.12 31.63 25.57
CA PRO A 76 -4.86 32.09 24.41
C PRO A 76 -4.82 33.62 24.37
N LEU A 77 -4.22 34.18 23.32
CA LEU A 77 -4.44 35.57 22.95
C LEU A 77 -5.87 35.70 22.45
N ALA A 78 -6.62 36.63 23.05
CA ALA A 78 -7.96 37.01 22.65
C ALA A 78 -7.95 37.48 21.19
N SER A 79 -8.55 36.70 20.30
CA SER A 79 -8.83 37.07 18.92
C SER A 79 -9.97 38.09 18.89
N LYS A 80 -9.66 39.30 18.42
CA LYS A 80 -10.63 40.28 17.96
C LYS A 80 -11.42 39.67 16.81
N ALA A 81 -12.72 39.44 17.01
CA ALA A 81 -13.64 39.12 15.95
C ALA A 81 -13.99 40.40 15.18
N SER A 82 -13.72 40.37 13.88
CA SER A 82 -14.26 41.26 12.86
C SER A 82 -15.77 41.10 12.76
N LEU A 83 -16.48 42.23 12.83
CA LEU A 83 -17.92 42.34 12.60
C LEU A 83 -18.22 42.23 11.11
N SER A 84 -19.05 41.25 10.72
CA SER A 84 -19.84 41.31 9.49
C SER A 84 -21.20 40.66 9.71
N SER A 85 -22.23 41.38 9.26
CA SER A 85 -23.57 40.93 8.87
C SER A 85 -24.62 40.56 9.95
N ASP A 86 -25.73 41.30 9.80
CA ASP A 86 -27.13 40.89 9.90
C ASP A 86 -27.78 40.69 11.29
N ALA A 87 -28.48 41.76 11.66
CA ALA A 87 -29.51 41.78 12.68
C ALA A 87 -30.77 41.01 12.24
N PRO A 88 -31.47 40.38 13.19
CA PRO A 88 -32.92 40.31 13.16
C PRO A 88 -33.56 41.25 14.20
N VAL A 89 -34.54 41.99 13.70
CA VAL A 89 -35.42 42.93 14.39
C VAL A 89 -36.22 42.23 15.49
N CYS A 90 -36.26 42.82 16.70
CA CYS A 90 -37.14 42.39 17.79
C CYS A 90 -38.54 43.00 17.60
N PRO A 91 -39.61 42.19 17.53
CA PRO A 91 -40.96 42.69 17.22
C PRO A 91 -41.77 43.18 18.44
N PHE A 92 -41.15 43.50 19.58
CA PHE A 92 -41.89 43.82 20.82
C PHE A 92 -41.64 45.19 21.46
N CYS A 93 -40.94 46.10 20.80
CA CYS A 93 -40.75 47.46 21.32
C CYS A 93 -41.66 48.45 20.59
N HIS A 94 -42.95 48.43 20.92
CA HIS A 94 -43.86 49.53 20.61
C HIS A 94 -43.71 50.67 21.62
N GLY A 95 -43.55 51.88 21.08
CA GLY A 95 -44.26 53.06 21.58
C GLY A 95 -43.46 54.05 22.42
N GLY A 96 -43.20 55.23 21.85
CA GLY A 96 -42.83 56.41 22.63
C GLY A 96 -42.05 57.48 21.87
N SER A 97 -42.65 58.08 20.84
CA SER A 97 -42.21 59.31 20.16
C SER A 97 -42.14 60.54 21.10
N PRO A 98 -41.84 61.78 20.63
CA PRO A 98 -40.61 62.35 20.04
C PRO A 98 -40.35 63.76 20.67
N PRO A 99 -39.95 64.83 19.95
CA PRO A 99 -38.75 65.12 19.15
C PRO A 99 -37.95 66.32 19.72
N GLN A 100 -36.77 66.62 19.18
CA GLN A 100 -36.28 67.98 18.87
C GLN A 100 -34.90 67.84 18.19
N THR A 101 -34.87 67.89 16.85
CA THR A 101 -34.55 69.08 16.04
C THR A 101 -33.08 69.49 16.08
N VAL A 102 -32.51 69.51 14.86
CA VAL A 102 -31.81 70.66 14.27
C VAL A 102 -30.28 70.55 14.01
N HIS A 103 -29.98 70.71 12.72
CA HIS A 103 -28.81 71.29 12.03
C HIS A 103 -27.44 70.56 11.97
N GLU A 104 -27.19 69.95 10.80
CA GLU A 104 -25.99 70.17 9.96
C GLU A 104 -25.88 71.65 9.50
N PRO A 105 -24.77 72.10 8.85
CA PRO A 105 -23.32 71.91 9.03
C PRO A 105 -22.65 73.32 8.94
N PRO A 106 -21.47 73.62 8.32
CA PRO A 106 -20.23 72.90 7.98
C PRO A 106 -18.95 73.63 8.49
N GLY A 107 -17.77 73.14 8.10
CA GLY A 107 -16.47 73.51 8.70
C GLY A 107 -15.87 74.85 8.30
N VAL A 108 -14.73 75.20 8.92
CA VAL A 108 -13.75 76.19 8.42
C VAL A 108 -12.36 75.87 8.98
N ARG A 109 -11.38 76.16 8.13
CA ARG A 109 -9.92 76.18 8.23
C ARG A 109 -9.31 76.67 9.55
N ALA A 110 -8.15 76.07 9.82
CA ALA A 110 -6.87 76.63 10.26
C ALA A 110 -6.85 78.04 10.89
N GLU A 111 -6.25 78.13 12.07
CA GLU A 111 -5.24 79.16 12.34
C GLU A 111 -4.37 78.81 13.55
N ALA A 112 -3.11 79.18 13.44
CA ALA A 112 -2.06 79.02 14.43
C ALA A 112 -2.09 80.16 15.45
N SER A 113 -1.84 79.84 16.72
CA SER A 113 -1.25 80.76 17.72
C SER A 113 -0.83 79.90 18.92
N SER A 114 0.47 79.64 19.13
CA SER A 114 1.41 80.52 19.83
C SER A 114 0.97 80.89 21.25
N ALA A 115 1.41 80.10 22.24
CA ALA A 115 1.73 80.63 23.57
C ALA A 115 2.83 79.79 24.22
N ALA A 116 3.96 80.45 24.41
CA ALA A 116 5.18 79.94 25.01
C ALA A 116 5.04 79.74 26.53
N ALA A 117 5.73 78.74 27.05
CA ALA A 117 6.34 78.80 28.38
C ALA A 117 7.56 77.87 28.39
N GLY A 118 8.74 78.49 28.46
CA GLY A 118 10.03 77.82 28.39
C GLY A 118 10.27 76.88 29.55
N VAL A 119 10.84 75.71 29.22
CA VAL A 119 11.48 74.81 30.19
C VAL A 119 12.97 74.81 29.88
N PRO A 120 13.84 75.17 30.85
CA PRO A 120 15.27 75.16 30.64
C PRO A 120 15.76 73.72 30.48
N ARG A 121 16.48 73.48 29.38
CA ARG A 121 17.35 72.32 29.16
C ARG A 121 18.32 72.19 30.34
N CYS A 122 18.12 71.20 31.19
CA CYS A 122 19.17 70.68 32.07
C CYS A 122 19.79 69.44 31.41
N THR A 123 20.83 69.66 30.62
CA THR A 123 21.62 68.64 29.91
C THR A 123 22.65 67.94 30.82
N ALA A 124 22.46 67.94 32.15
CA ALA A 124 23.45 67.42 33.10
C ALA A 124 23.12 66.04 33.71
N GLU A 125 21.87 65.56 33.67
CA GLU A 125 21.50 64.28 34.32
C GLU A 125 21.50 63.05 33.40
N LEU A 126 21.63 63.22 32.08
CA LEU A 126 21.78 62.09 31.14
C LEU A 126 23.22 61.52 31.09
N ALA A 127 24.16 62.12 31.82
CA ALA A 127 25.55 61.64 31.89
C ALA A 127 25.77 60.58 32.99
N ALA A 128 24.98 60.59 34.07
CA ALA A 128 25.22 59.71 35.23
C ALA A 128 24.39 58.41 35.24
N GLU A 129 23.38 58.28 34.37
CA GLU A 129 22.60 57.04 34.20
C GLU A 129 23.18 56.10 33.11
N ARG A 130 24.31 56.50 32.51
CA ARG A 130 24.97 55.77 31.42
C ARG A 130 25.94 54.69 31.89
N ASP A 131 26.27 54.64 33.19
CA ASP A 131 27.32 53.77 33.73
C ASP A 131 26.81 52.56 34.54
N ALA A 132 25.50 52.35 34.68
CA ALA A 132 24.94 51.22 35.44
C ALA A 132 23.95 50.32 34.66
N SER A 133 23.66 50.67 33.40
CA SER A 133 23.04 49.71 32.47
C SER A 133 24.17 48.93 31.80
N PRO A 134 24.12 47.59 31.67
CA PRO A 134 25.00 46.92 30.72
C PRO A 134 24.82 47.67 29.40
N PRO A 135 25.90 48.08 28.72
CA PRO A 135 25.81 49.04 27.62
C PRO A 135 24.76 48.54 26.65
N VAL A 136 23.96 49.42 26.05
CA VAL A 136 22.88 49.04 25.12
C VAL A 136 23.39 48.04 24.07
N SER A 137 24.67 48.11 23.72
CA SER A 137 25.40 47.12 22.92
C SER A 137 25.43 45.69 23.48
N ALA A 138 25.53 45.46 24.79
CA ALA A 138 25.48 44.13 25.40
C ALA A 138 24.07 43.52 25.41
N ARG A 139 23.01 44.34 25.55
CA ARG A 139 21.63 43.86 25.42
C ARG A 139 21.28 43.57 23.96
N LEU A 140 21.69 44.45 23.05
CA LEU A 140 21.58 44.22 21.61
C LEU A 140 22.35 42.97 21.18
N ARG A 141 23.56 42.71 21.70
CA ARG A 141 24.31 41.47 21.40
C ARG A 141 23.62 40.20 21.88
N ILE A 142 22.90 40.25 23.01
CA ILE A 142 22.14 39.09 23.51
C ILE A 142 20.88 38.88 22.66
N GLU A 143 20.19 39.96 22.28
CA GLU A 143 19.03 39.86 21.38
C GLU A 143 19.43 39.46 19.95
N GLU A 144 20.55 39.96 19.42
CA GLU A 144 21.17 39.51 18.17
C GLU A 144 21.56 38.03 18.26
N ALA A 145 22.21 37.59 19.34
CA ALA A 145 22.57 36.18 19.50
C ALA A 145 21.36 35.23 19.64
N LEU A 146 20.22 35.73 20.16
CA LEU A 146 18.98 34.98 20.21
C LEU A 146 18.27 34.98 18.85
N LEU A 147 18.26 36.11 18.14
CA LEU A 147 17.75 36.20 16.77
C LEU A 147 18.58 35.33 15.80
N GLU A 148 19.91 35.33 15.92
CA GLU A 148 20.82 34.47 15.15
C GLU A 148 20.59 32.98 15.43
N ARG A 149 20.07 32.60 16.60
CA ARG A 149 19.69 31.19 16.90
C ARG A 149 18.29 30.84 16.42
N VAL A 150 17.34 31.78 16.45
CA VAL A 150 15.95 31.54 16.05
C VAL A 150 15.78 31.60 14.52
N LEU A 151 16.57 32.43 13.82
CA LEU A 151 16.53 32.53 12.36
C LEU A 151 16.83 31.21 11.62
N PRO A 152 17.86 30.41 11.98
CA PRO A 152 18.09 29.12 11.33
C PRO A 152 17.02 28.08 11.68
N GLU A 153 16.43 28.13 12.88
CA GLU A 153 15.31 27.24 13.25
C GLU A 153 14.05 27.59 12.45
N ALA A 154 13.73 28.88 12.29
CA ALA A 154 12.62 29.34 11.45
C ALA A 154 12.87 29.05 9.96
N ALA A 155 14.11 29.16 9.48
CA ALA A 155 14.49 28.78 8.12
C ALA A 155 14.39 27.27 7.89
N ALA A 156 14.78 26.45 8.87
CA ALA A 156 14.63 25.00 8.83
C ALA A 156 13.15 24.60 8.83
N GLU A 157 12.32 25.25 9.66
CA GLU A 157 10.87 25.02 9.64
C GLU A 157 10.24 25.42 8.30
N ALA A 158 10.63 26.56 7.73
CA ALA A 158 10.17 26.98 6.41
C ALA A 158 10.63 26.02 5.30
N SER A 159 11.85 25.48 5.39
CA SER A 159 12.36 24.45 4.46
C SER A 159 11.54 23.16 4.57
N ALA A 160 11.30 22.67 5.78
CA ALA A 160 10.51 21.48 6.02
C ALA A 160 9.06 21.62 5.53
N ARG A 161 8.45 22.81 5.65
CA ARG A 161 7.12 23.09 5.08
C ARG A 161 7.11 23.04 3.56
N ARG A 162 8.13 23.60 2.90
CA ARG A 162 8.27 23.53 1.43
C ARG A 162 8.49 22.10 0.94
N GLU A 163 9.30 21.32 1.64
CA GLU A 163 9.49 19.90 1.34
C GLU A 163 8.18 19.12 1.47
N LEU A 164 7.39 19.40 2.52
CA LEU A 164 6.09 18.75 2.73
C LEU A 164 5.05 19.15 1.68
N GLU A 165 5.04 20.42 1.24
CA GLU A 165 4.23 20.85 0.09
C GLU A 165 4.70 20.20 -1.22
N ALA A 166 6.01 20.10 -1.45
CA ALA A 166 6.55 19.43 -2.64
C ALA A 166 6.18 17.94 -2.68
N GLU A 167 6.23 17.24 -1.55
CA GLU A 167 5.78 15.84 -1.41
C GLU A 167 4.28 15.68 -1.64
N ARG A 168 3.46 16.62 -1.16
CA ARG A 168 2.02 16.63 -1.46
C ARG A 168 1.76 16.80 -2.96
N SER A 169 2.38 17.78 -3.60
CA SER A 169 2.27 17.97 -5.05
C SER A 169 2.88 16.82 -5.85
N HIS A 170 3.84 16.08 -5.31
CA HIS A 170 4.33 14.86 -5.93
C HIS A 170 3.30 13.72 -5.80
N SER A 171 2.71 13.54 -4.63
CA SER A 171 1.68 12.53 -4.37
C SER A 171 0.43 12.75 -5.22
N GLU A 172 -0.01 14.01 -5.37
CA GLU A 172 -1.11 14.38 -6.26
C GLU A 172 -0.81 14.02 -7.72
N ARG A 173 0.39 14.36 -8.22
CA ARG A 173 0.81 13.98 -9.59
C ARG A 173 0.87 12.47 -9.79
N VAL A 174 1.30 11.71 -8.78
CA VAL A 174 1.30 10.24 -8.84
C VAL A 174 -0.12 9.69 -8.84
N ALA A 175 -1.03 10.25 -8.04
CA ALA A 175 -2.44 9.86 -8.04
C ALA A 175 -3.12 10.14 -9.40
N ASP A 176 -2.86 11.31 -9.99
CA ASP A 176 -3.37 11.66 -11.31
C ASP A 176 -2.81 10.73 -12.40
N ALA A 177 -1.51 10.38 -12.33
CA ALA A 177 -0.89 9.44 -13.25
C ALA A 177 -1.47 8.02 -13.12
N LEU A 178 -1.78 7.58 -11.90
CA LEU A 178 -2.42 6.29 -11.65
C LEU A 178 -3.85 6.27 -12.22
N LEU A 179 -4.63 7.33 -12.01
CA LEU A 179 -5.97 7.47 -12.60
C LEU A 179 -5.91 7.45 -14.14
N ALA A 180 -4.97 8.17 -14.76
CA ALA A 180 -4.78 8.14 -16.20
C ALA A 180 -4.37 6.75 -16.70
N SER A 181 -3.51 6.04 -15.97
CA SER A 181 -3.12 4.67 -16.32
C SER A 181 -4.28 3.68 -16.22
N GLN A 182 -5.17 3.86 -15.25
CA GLN A 182 -6.39 3.05 -15.11
C GLN A 182 -7.35 3.29 -16.27
N GLN A 183 -7.58 4.56 -16.65
CA GLN A 183 -8.41 4.90 -17.81
C GLN A 183 -7.87 4.29 -19.11
N LEU A 184 -6.56 4.39 -19.34
CA LEU A 184 -5.92 3.76 -20.49
C LEU A 184 -6.09 2.23 -20.48
N ALA A 185 -5.97 1.60 -19.31
CA ALA A 185 -6.19 0.16 -19.18
C ALA A 185 -7.64 -0.22 -19.51
N GLU A 186 -8.63 0.56 -19.04
CA GLU A 186 -10.05 0.36 -19.34
C GLU A 186 -10.34 0.53 -20.85
N GLU A 187 -9.74 1.52 -21.50
CA GLU A 187 -9.83 1.71 -22.96
C GLU A 187 -9.21 0.54 -23.74
N LEU A 188 -8.03 0.06 -23.34
CA LEU A 188 -7.38 -1.10 -23.96
C LEU A 188 -8.21 -2.37 -23.78
N TRP A 189 -8.81 -2.58 -22.61
CA TRP A 189 -9.71 -3.71 -22.37
C TRP A 189 -10.98 -3.63 -23.21
N ALA A 190 -11.57 -2.45 -23.35
CA ALA A 190 -12.73 -2.23 -24.22
C ALA A 190 -12.39 -2.53 -25.69
N GLY A 191 -11.24 -2.03 -26.17
CA GLY A 191 -10.76 -2.29 -27.52
C GLY A 191 -10.47 -3.78 -27.77
N LEU A 192 -9.86 -4.47 -26.81
CA LEU A 192 -9.64 -5.92 -26.90
C LEU A 192 -10.96 -6.68 -26.96
N ALA A 193 -11.94 -6.32 -26.12
CA ALA A 193 -13.25 -6.96 -26.13
C ALA A 193 -14.00 -6.76 -27.46
N GLU A 194 -13.85 -5.59 -28.10
CA GLU A 194 -14.41 -5.33 -29.42
C GLU A 194 -13.72 -6.18 -30.51
N GLN A 195 -12.38 -6.27 -30.47
CA GLN A 195 -11.62 -7.13 -31.39
C GLN A 195 -12.00 -8.61 -31.25
N THR A 196 -12.16 -9.11 -30.03
CA THR A 196 -12.59 -10.49 -29.79
C THR A 196 -13.98 -10.75 -30.38
N ARG A 197 -14.94 -9.84 -30.19
CA ARG A 197 -16.28 -9.98 -30.80
C ARG A 197 -16.23 -9.98 -32.33
N ALA A 198 -15.39 -9.12 -32.92
CA ALA A 198 -15.21 -9.08 -34.37
C ALA A 198 -14.59 -10.38 -34.90
N PHE A 199 -13.61 -10.93 -34.18
CA PHE A 199 -12.98 -12.21 -34.50
C PHE A 199 -13.97 -13.37 -34.39
N ASP A 200 -14.76 -13.43 -33.32
CA ASP A 200 -15.80 -14.45 -33.15
C ASP A 200 -16.84 -14.40 -34.29
N GLY A 201 -17.22 -13.19 -34.73
CA GLY A 201 -18.09 -12.99 -35.89
C GLY A 201 -17.48 -13.53 -37.18
N PHE A 202 -16.19 -13.27 -37.41
CA PHE A 202 -15.46 -13.81 -38.56
C PHE A 202 -15.39 -15.35 -38.53
N VAL A 203 -15.08 -15.95 -37.38
CA VAL A 203 -15.05 -17.42 -37.22
C VAL A 203 -16.42 -18.02 -37.54
N ALA A 204 -17.50 -17.42 -37.04
CA ALA A 204 -18.85 -17.88 -37.34
C ALA A 204 -19.20 -17.79 -38.84
N GLU A 205 -18.74 -16.76 -39.55
CA GLU A 205 -18.90 -16.64 -41.00
C GLU A 205 -18.11 -17.69 -41.77
N VAL A 206 -16.87 -17.96 -41.36
CA VAL A 206 -16.01 -18.99 -41.96
C VAL A 206 -16.62 -20.38 -41.75
N ASP A 207 -17.10 -20.70 -40.55
CA ASP A 207 -17.78 -21.96 -40.27
C ASP A 207 -19.07 -22.10 -41.08
N ALA A 208 -19.87 -21.04 -41.19
CA ALA A 208 -21.05 -21.03 -42.04
C ALA A 208 -20.71 -21.19 -43.54
N ALA A 209 -19.56 -20.68 -43.99
CA ALA A 209 -19.08 -20.87 -45.37
C ALA A 209 -18.53 -22.30 -45.59
N ALA A 210 -17.82 -22.86 -44.62
CA ALA A 210 -17.28 -24.22 -44.68
C ALA A 210 -18.40 -25.27 -44.71
N VAL A 211 -19.48 -25.07 -43.94
CA VAL A 211 -20.69 -25.92 -44.00
C VAL A 211 -21.38 -25.84 -45.36
N ARG A 212 -21.31 -24.69 -46.06
CA ARG A 212 -21.86 -24.51 -47.41
C ARG A 212 -20.96 -25.09 -48.52
N ALA A 213 -19.68 -25.35 -48.24
CA ALA A 213 -18.69 -25.75 -49.22
C ALA A 213 -18.35 -27.25 -49.23
N GLN A 214 -19.11 -28.13 -48.55
CA GLN A 214 -18.87 -29.57 -48.66
C GLN A 214 -19.07 -30.06 -50.11
N PRO A 215 -18.03 -30.57 -50.78
CA PRO A 215 -18.18 -31.25 -52.05
C PRO A 215 -18.77 -32.63 -51.78
N SER A 216 -19.92 -32.89 -52.39
CA SER A 216 -20.71 -34.11 -52.23
C SER A 216 -19.86 -35.38 -52.44
N GLN A 217 -19.95 -36.30 -51.46
CA GLN A 217 -19.51 -37.71 -51.58
C GLN A 217 -20.00 -38.40 -52.88
N ALA A 218 -20.98 -37.82 -53.57
CA ALA A 218 -21.51 -38.24 -54.86
C ALA A 218 -20.46 -38.26 -56.00
N MET A 219 -19.46 -37.36 -56.00
CA MET A 219 -18.43 -37.35 -57.07
C MET A 219 -17.43 -38.51 -56.96
N ARG A 220 -17.13 -39.00 -55.74
CA ARG A 220 -16.22 -40.15 -55.56
C ARG A 220 -16.88 -41.48 -55.95
N ALA A 221 -18.20 -41.61 -55.79
CA ALA A 221 -18.95 -42.81 -56.16
C ALA A 221 -19.12 -42.97 -57.69
N THR A 222 -19.27 -41.87 -58.43
CA THR A 222 -19.44 -41.89 -59.89
C THR A 222 -18.15 -42.24 -60.63
N ALA A 223 -16.99 -41.78 -60.14
CA ALA A 223 -15.69 -42.12 -60.72
C ALA A 223 -15.35 -43.62 -60.60
N GLN A 224 -15.74 -44.27 -59.49
CA GLN A 224 -15.51 -45.70 -59.28
C GLN A 224 -16.45 -46.59 -60.12
N ALA A 225 -17.68 -46.16 -60.37
CA ALA A 225 -18.64 -46.90 -61.20
C ALA A 225 -18.24 -46.93 -62.69
N LEU A 226 -17.70 -45.83 -63.22
CA LEU A 226 -17.27 -45.73 -64.62
C LEU A 226 -16.04 -46.61 -64.93
N ALA A 227 -15.12 -46.74 -63.99
CA ALA A 227 -13.93 -47.58 -64.15
C ALA A 227 -14.24 -49.11 -64.18
N GLY A 228 -15.35 -49.54 -63.59
CA GLY A 228 -15.81 -50.93 -63.60
C GLY A 228 -16.46 -51.34 -64.93
N ALA A 229 -17.27 -50.46 -65.51
CA ALA A 229 -18.01 -50.74 -66.76
C ALA A 229 -17.09 -50.89 -67.99
N ALA A 230 -15.97 -50.18 -68.03
CA ALA A 230 -15.01 -50.25 -69.13
C ALA A 230 -14.29 -51.61 -69.21
N ARG A 231 -13.97 -52.24 -68.07
CA ARG A 231 -13.27 -53.54 -68.05
C ARG A 231 -14.16 -54.71 -68.50
N ALA A 232 -15.46 -54.65 -68.22
CA ALA A 232 -16.41 -55.71 -68.61
C ALA A 232 -16.63 -55.79 -70.13
N ARG A 233 -16.64 -54.65 -70.83
CA ARG A 233 -16.83 -54.60 -72.29
C ARG A 233 -15.63 -55.15 -73.08
N SER A 234 -14.42 -54.95 -72.58
CA SER A 234 -13.20 -55.45 -73.23
C SER A 234 -13.12 -56.99 -73.23
N LEU A 235 -13.50 -57.64 -72.13
CA LEU A 235 -13.46 -59.10 -72.02
C LEU A 235 -14.50 -59.79 -72.92
N ALA A 236 -15.71 -59.22 -73.06
CA ALA A 236 -16.76 -59.76 -73.92
C ALA A 236 -16.36 -59.77 -75.41
N ALA A 237 -15.69 -58.71 -75.89
CA ALA A 237 -15.24 -58.62 -77.28
C ALA A 237 -14.17 -59.66 -77.65
N THR A 238 -13.31 -60.04 -76.71
CA THR A 238 -12.27 -61.06 -76.95
C THR A 238 -12.81 -62.49 -77.00
N ALA A 239 -13.91 -62.78 -76.31
CA ALA A 239 -14.52 -64.11 -76.30
C ALA A 239 -15.26 -64.43 -77.61
N GLN A 240 -15.96 -63.44 -78.19
CA GLN A 240 -16.70 -63.61 -79.45
C GLN A 240 -15.77 -63.89 -80.64
N ARG A 241 -14.60 -63.23 -80.70
CA ARG A 241 -13.62 -63.43 -81.79
C ARG A 241 -13.06 -64.85 -81.85
N ARG A 242 -12.82 -65.49 -80.70
CA ARG A 242 -12.33 -66.88 -80.64
C ARG A 242 -13.34 -67.91 -81.16
N GLN A 243 -14.63 -67.57 -81.13
CA GLN A 243 -15.70 -68.45 -81.61
C GLN A 243 -15.84 -68.39 -83.15
N GLU A 244 -15.61 -67.22 -83.75
CA GLU A 244 -15.68 -67.02 -85.20
C GLU A 244 -14.49 -67.69 -85.93
N ASP A 245 -13.27 -67.59 -85.41
CA ASP A 245 -12.09 -68.26 -85.99
C ASP A 245 -12.23 -69.80 -86.02
N SER A 246 -12.80 -70.38 -84.95
CA SER A 246 -13.08 -71.82 -84.84
C SER A 246 -14.03 -72.33 -85.92
N THR A 247 -15.04 -71.52 -86.28
CA THR A 247 -16.02 -71.90 -87.30
C THR A 247 -15.45 -71.91 -88.72
N VAL A 248 -14.54 -70.98 -89.03
CA VAL A 248 -13.90 -70.89 -90.36
C VAL A 248 -12.95 -72.07 -90.59
N ASP A 249 -12.16 -72.45 -89.58
CA ASP A 249 -11.25 -73.60 -89.67
C ASP A 249 -12.01 -74.93 -89.85
N SER A 250 -13.17 -75.08 -89.20
CA SER A 250 -14.05 -76.26 -89.34
C SER A 250 -14.61 -76.42 -90.76
N LEU A 251 -15.10 -75.32 -91.35
CA LEU A 251 -15.64 -75.31 -92.73
C LEU A 251 -14.55 -75.62 -93.78
N GLN A 252 -13.33 -75.14 -93.57
CA GLN A 252 -12.21 -75.40 -94.47
C GLN A 252 -11.80 -76.89 -94.45
N HIS A 253 -11.89 -77.55 -93.29
CA HIS A 253 -11.61 -78.98 -93.17
C HIS A 253 -12.63 -79.83 -93.95
N GLU A 254 -13.93 -79.51 -93.85
CA GLU A 254 -14.97 -80.23 -94.59
C GLU A 254 -14.88 -80.01 -96.11
N LEU A 255 -14.50 -78.82 -96.58
CA LEU A 255 -14.27 -78.57 -98.01
C LEU A 255 -13.08 -79.34 -98.58
N LEU A 256 -11.97 -79.43 -97.85
CA LEU A 256 -10.81 -80.24 -98.25
C LEU A 256 -11.18 -81.73 -98.36
N LYS A 257 -12.02 -82.22 -97.45
CA LYS A 257 -12.56 -83.58 -97.46
C LYS A 257 -13.49 -83.82 -98.66
N ALA A 258 -14.39 -82.88 -98.96
CA ALA A 258 -15.27 -82.94 -100.13
C ALA A 258 -14.47 -82.95 -101.45
N ARG A 259 -13.40 -82.16 -101.56
CA ARG A 259 -12.47 -82.17 -102.70
C ARG A 259 -11.75 -83.52 -102.86
N GLY A 260 -11.33 -84.12 -101.75
CA GLY A 260 -10.75 -85.47 -101.73
C GLY A 260 -11.72 -86.53 -102.25
N LEU A 261 -13.00 -86.46 -101.85
CA LEU A 261 -14.04 -87.39 -102.32
C LEU A 261 -14.37 -87.18 -103.79
N ALA A 262 -14.51 -85.94 -104.26
CA ALA A 262 -14.78 -85.63 -105.67
C ALA A 262 -13.64 -86.07 -106.60
N THR A 263 -12.38 -85.98 -106.16
CA THR A 263 -11.23 -86.46 -106.94
C THR A 263 -11.14 -87.98 -106.96
N ALA A 264 -11.50 -88.66 -105.87
CA ALA A 264 -11.61 -90.12 -105.84
C ALA A 264 -12.74 -90.62 -106.76
N ALA A 265 -13.90 -89.99 -106.73
CA ALA A 265 -15.04 -90.31 -107.61
C ALA A 265 -14.68 -90.15 -109.09
N LYS A 266 -14.00 -89.07 -109.47
CA LYS A 266 -13.51 -88.87 -110.84
C LYS A 266 -12.60 -90.01 -111.31
N ARG A 267 -11.66 -90.45 -110.48
CA ARG A 267 -10.76 -91.58 -110.83
C ARG A 267 -11.51 -92.89 -110.99
N ALA A 268 -12.49 -93.17 -110.14
CA ALA A 268 -13.31 -94.37 -110.24
C ALA A 268 -14.12 -94.40 -111.55
N ILE A 269 -14.76 -93.29 -111.90
CA ILE A 269 -15.56 -93.18 -113.14
C ILE A 269 -14.64 -93.20 -114.37
N GLN A 270 -13.44 -92.62 -114.31
CA GLN A 270 -12.45 -92.72 -115.41
C GLN A 270 -11.95 -94.15 -115.61
N SER A 271 -11.76 -94.92 -114.53
CA SER A 271 -11.43 -96.34 -114.61
C SER A 271 -12.57 -97.13 -115.25
N GLU A 272 -13.81 -96.89 -114.82
CA GLU A 272 -15.00 -97.51 -115.40
C GLU A 272 -15.16 -97.14 -116.89
N HIS A 273 -14.90 -95.88 -117.25
CA HIS A 273 -14.89 -95.44 -118.65
C HIS A 273 -13.85 -96.19 -119.49
N ALA A 274 -12.62 -96.31 -118.99
CA ALA A 274 -11.57 -97.06 -119.66
C ALA A 274 -11.94 -98.54 -119.85
N GLU A 275 -12.57 -99.15 -118.84
CA GLU A 275 -13.09 -100.53 -118.93
C GLU A 275 -14.24 -100.64 -119.95
N THR A 276 -15.15 -99.66 -120.01
CA THR A 276 -16.24 -99.65 -121.00
C THR A 276 -15.73 -99.48 -122.43
N ASN A 277 -14.71 -98.65 -122.65
CA ASN A 277 -14.08 -98.49 -123.96
C ASN A 277 -13.34 -99.77 -124.39
N ALA A 278 -12.63 -100.43 -123.47
CA ALA A 278 -12.00 -101.72 -123.73
C ALA A 278 -13.04 -102.82 -124.06
N ARG A 279 -14.21 -102.77 -123.41
CA ARG A 279 -15.35 -103.66 -123.74
C ARG A 279 -15.96 -103.35 -125.10
N GLU A 280 -16.04 -102.08 -125.51
CA GLU A 280 -16.51 -101.67 -126.84
C GLU A 280 -15.59 -102.21 -127.95
N GLU A 281 -14.27 -102.16 -127.75
CA GLU A 281 -13.28 -102.69 -128.68
C GLU A 281 -13.35 -104.23 -128.82
N SER A 282 -13.68 -104.93 -127.72
CA SER A 282 -13.79 -106.41 -127.72
C SER A 282 -15.13 -106.94 -128.27
N ALA A 283 -16.19 -106.14 -128.29
CA ALA A 283 -17.52 -106.53 -128.73
C ALA A 283 -17.63 -106.51 -130.28
N ALA A 284 -16.95 -107.43 -130.95
CA ALA A 284 -16.91 -107.46 -132.41
C ALA A 284 -18.07 -108.22 -133.10
N GLU A 285 -18.84 -109.05 -132.38
CA GLU A 285 -19.70 -110.06 -133.03
C GLU A 285 -21.21 -109.90 -132.83
N SER A 286 -21.70 -108.89 -132.11
CA SER A 286 -23.16 -108.65 -131.97
C SER A 286 -23.57 -107.18 -132.01
N PRO A 287 -24.47 -106.76 -132.92
CA PRO A 287 -24.90 -105.36 -133.02
C PRO A 287 -25.73 -104.91 -131.82
N ARG A 288 -26.38 -105.82 -131.07
CA ARG A 288 -27.13 -105.48 -129.86
C ARG A 288 -26.23 -105.18 -128.65
N SER A 289 -25.09 -105.86 -128.52
CA SER A 289 -24.15 -105.59 -127.42
C SER A 289 -23.40 -104.27 -127.63
N ARG A 290 -23.04 -103.93 -128.87
CA ARG A 290 -22.42 -102.62 -129.21
C ARG A 290 -23.31 -101.43 -128.83
N GLU A 291 -24.61 -101.51 -129.11
CA GLU A 291 -25.55 -100.44 -128.76
C GLU A 291 -25.71 -100.29 -127.24
N GLN A 292 -25.72 -101.38 -126.50
CA GLN A 292 -25.80 -101.34 -125.04
C GLN A 292 -24.52 -100.78 -124.41
N VAL A 293 -23.34 -101.13 -124.94
CA VAL A 293 -22.06 -100.56 -124.51
C VAL A 293 -21.98 -99.06 -124.83
N ARG A 294 -22.46 -98.61 -126.00
CA ARG A 294 -22.51 -97.18 -126.35
C ARG A 294 -23.42 -96.36 -125.44
N ARG A 295 -24.59 -96.89 -125.07
CA ARG A 295 -25.47 -96.22 -124.09
C ARG A 295 -24.83 -96.12 -122.72
N HIS A 296 -24.12 -97.17 -122.30
CA HIS A 296 -23.40 -97.16 -121.03
C HIS A 296 -22.19 -96.21 -121.07
N ALA A 297 -21.42 -96.19 -122.16
CA ALA A 297 -20.32 -95.24 -122.36
C ALA A 297 -20.80 -93.78 -122.37
N ALA A 298 -21.92 -93.49 -123.04
CA ALA A 298 -22.55 -92.16 -123.02
C ALA A 298 -22.99 -91.75 -121.60
N HIS A 299 -23.56 -92.68 -120.82
CA HIS A 299 -23.94 -92.43 -119.44
C HIS A 299 -22.72 -92.19 -118.54
N VAL A 300 -21.65 -92.98 -118.68
CA VAL A 300 -20.38 -92.76 -117.96
C VAL A 300 -19.75 -91.41 -118.32
N GLN A 301 -19.85 -90.99 -119.59
CA GLN A 301 -19.36 -89.68 -120.04
C GLN A 301 -20.18 -88.52 -119.45
N GLU A 302 -21.49 -88.69 -119.29
CA GLU A 302 -22.37 -87.73 -118.59
C GLU A 302 -22.00 -87.61 -117.10
N HIS A 303 -21.73 -88.73 -116.42
CA HIS A 303 -21.25 -88.74 -115.03
C HIS A 303 -19.88 -88.06 -114.87
N LEU A 304 -18.96 -88.25 -115.82
CA LEU A 304 -17.68 -87.52 -115.83
C LEU A 304 -17.90 -86.02 -115.96
N ALA A 305 -18.75 -85.58 -116.88
CA ALA A 305 -19.07 -84.17 -117.06
C ALA A 305 -19.72 -83.55 -115.81
N MET A 306 -20.59 -84.28 -115.12
CA MET A 306 -21.18 -83.85 -113.85
C MET A 306 -20.14 -83.71 -112.74
N VAL A 307 -19.24 -84.69 -112.58
CA VAL A 307 -18.17 -84.63 -111.56
C VAL A 307 -17.18 -83.51 -111.85
N GLU A 308 -16.89 -83.22 -113.12
CA GLU A 308 -16.06 -82.08 -113.50
C GLU A 308 -16.72 -80.74 -113.18
N ARG A 309 -18.03 -80.61 -113.41
CA ARG A 309 -18.79 -79.42 -113.01
C ARG A 309 -18.77 -79.23 -111.48
N LEU A 310 -19.02 -80.29 -110.71
CA LEU A 310 -18.95 -80.23 -109.25
C LEU A 310 -17.54 -79.88 -108.75
N GLN A 311 -16.48 -80.40 -109.40
CA GLN A 311 -15.11 -80.01 -109.06
C GLN A 311 -14.84 -78.53 -109.32
N GLN A 312 -15.43 -77.97 -110.37
CA GLN A 312 -15.29 -76.56 -110.71
C GLN A 312 -16.04 -75.66 -109.71
N GLU A 313 -17.28 -76.00 -109.36
CA GLU A 313 -18.05 -75.30 -108.32
C GLU A 313 -17.32 -75.31 -106.97
N LEU A 314 -16.76 -76.46 -106.56
CA LEU A 314 -16.00 -76.60 -105.32
C LEU A 314 -14.69 -75.81 -105.34
N HIS A 315 -14.11 -75.58 -106.54
CA HIS A 315 -12.94 -74.74 -106.70
C HIS A 315 -13.28 -73.25 -106.60
N GLU A 316 -14.40 -72.84 -107.18
CA GLU A 316 -14.92 -71.47 -107.09
C GLU A 316 -15.31 -71.10 -105.64
N GLU A 317 -15.99 -72.01 -104.92
CA GLU A 317 -16.30 -71.83 -103.49
C GLU A 317 -15.03 -71.76 -102.62
N SER A 318 -14.04 -72.63 -102.89
CA SER A 318 -12.75 -72.57 -102.20
C SER A 318 -12.03 -71.24 -102.43
N ALA A 319 -12.06 -70.72 -103.67
CA ALA A 319 -11.45 -69.43 -103.99
C ALA A 319 -12.20 -68.25 -103.34
N SER A 320 -13.52 -68.33 -103.24
CA SER A 320 -14.36 -67.34 -102.54
C SER A 320 -14.04 -67.28 -101.05
N LEU A 321 -13.90 -68.44 -100.39
CA LEU A 321 -13.53 -68.51 -98.98
C LEU A 321 -12.10 -68.01 -98.71
N ASP A 322 -11.15 -68.30 -99.61
CA ASP A 322 -9.80 -67.75 -99.51
C ASP A 322 -9.80 -66.23 -99.65
N LEU A 323 -10.68 -65.67 -100.48
CA LEU A 323 -10.85 -64.22 -100.62
C LEU A 323 -11.48 -63.59 -99.37
N GLU A 324 -12.51 -64.21 -98.78
CA GLU A 324 -13.08 -63.74 -97.50
C GLU A 324 -12.08 -63.83 -96.36
N ARG A 325 -11.28 -64.89 -96.30
CA ARG A 325 -10.19 -65.02 -95.33
C ARG A 325 -9.16 -63.92 -95.47
N ARG A 326 -8.77 -63.56 -96.69
CA ARG A 326 -7.87 -62.42 -96.93
C ARG A 326 -8.50 -61.10 -96.50
N ARG A 327 -9.79 -60.87 -96.80
CA ARG A 327 -10.51 -59.68 -96.33
C ARG A 327 -10.59 -59.60 -94.79
N LEU A 328 -10.83 -60.73 -94.12
CA LEU A 328 -10.83 -60.81 -92.66
C LEU A 328 -9.42 -60.59 -92.09
N GLN A 329 -8.39 -61.14 -92.71
CA GLN A 329 -6.99 -60.89 -92.32
C GLN A 329 -6.57 -59.43 -92.52
N ASP A 330 -6.96 -58.80 -93.63
CA ASP A 330 -6.69 -57.38 -93.90
C ASP A 330 -7.46 -56.50 -92.91
N PHE A 331 -8.71 -56.85 -92.60
CA PHE A 331 -9.48 -56.17 -91.55
C PHE A 331 -8.83 -56.33 -90.17
N MET A 332 -8.36 -57.53 -89.82
CA MET A 332 -7.63 -57.80 -88.59
C MET A 332 -6.31 -57.04 -88.54
N HIS A 333 -5.58 -56.93 -89.66
CA HIS A 333 -4.35 -56.16 -89.72
C HIS A 333 -4.61 -54.66 -89.59
N SER A 334 -5.69 -54.13 -90.21
CA SER A 334 -6.10 -52.74 -90.02
C SER A 334 -6.60 -52.44 -88.60
N ALA A 335 -7.35 -53.37 -87.99
CA ALA A 335 -7.82 -53.27 -86.61
C ALA A 335 -6.66 -53.43 -85.62
N SER A 336 -5.67 -54.27 -85.92
CA SER A 336 -4.45 -54.38 -85.12
C SER A 336 -3.55 -53.15 -85.25
N ALA A 337 -3.53 -52.48 -86.41
CA ALA A 337 -2.82 -51.22 -86.59
C ALA A 337 -3.52 -50.07 -85.85
N SER A 338 -4.86 -50.04 -85.83
CA SER A 338 -5.60 -49.10 -84.98
C SER A 338 -5.48 -49.45 -83.50
N ASP A 339 -5.40 -50.73 -83.13
CA ASP A 339 -5.18 -51.19 -81.75
C ASP A 339 -3.75 -50.92 -81.28
N VAL A 340 -2.74 -50.90 -82.16
CA VAL A 340 -1.37 -50.47 -81.82
C VAL A 340 -1.32 -48.96 -81.61
N HIS A 341 -2.01 -48.18 -82.45
CA HIS A 341 -2.11 -46.73 -82.24
C HIS A 341 -2.92 -46.40 -80.98
N TYR A 342 -4.02 -47.12 -80.72
CA TYR A 342 -4.77 -47.04 -79.46
C TYR A 342 -3.97 -47.56 -78.28
N ALA A 343 -3.11 -48.57 -78.44
CA ALA A 343 -2.27 -49.09 -77.35
C ALA A 343 -1.11 -48.16 -77.04
N GLU A 344 -0.56 -47.44 -78.02
CA GLU A 344 0.42 -46.38 -77.81
C GLU A 344 -0.22 -45.15 -77.20
N GLU A 345 -1.37 -44.68 -77.69
CA GLU A 345 -2.14 -43.61 -77.04
C GLU A 345 -2.57 -44.02 -75.63
N PHE A 346 -3.02 -45.25 -75.43
CA PHE A 346 -3.37 -45.77 -74.10
C PHE A 346 -2.14 -45.91 -73.21
N ARG A 347 -0.95 -46.22 -73.75
CA ARG A 347 0.30 -46.23 -72.99
C ARG A 347 0.74 -44.83 -72.61
N LEU A 348 0.59 -43.85 -73.50
CA LEU A 348 0.87 -42.44 -73.25
C LEU A 348 -0.11 -41.88 -72.20
N GLN A 349 -1.41 -42.14 -72.37
CA GLN A 349 -2.43 -41.83 -71.39
C GLN A 349 -2.17 -42.56 -70.07
N GLN A 350 -1.71 -43.81 -70.08
CA GLN A 350 -1.38 -44.55 -68.87
C GLN A 350 -0.10 -44.02 -68.21
N SER A 351 0.88 -43.50 -68.97
CA SER A 351 2.06 -42.82 -68.39
C SER A 351 1.68 -41.46 -67.83
N GLU A 352 0.87 -40.66 -68.53
CA GLU A 352 0.34 -39.39 -68.04
C GLU A 352 -0.51 -39.61 -66.78
N LEU A 353 -1.37 -40.63 -66.76
CA LEU A 353 -2.17 -40.97 -65.58
C LEU A 353 -1.29 -41.46 -64.43
N ARG A 354 -0.19 -42.16 -64.70
CA ARG A 354 0.78 -42.55 -63.67
C ARG A 354 1.53 -41.34 -63.12
N GLU A 355 1.93 -40.42 -63.98
CA GLU A 355 2.59 -39.17 -63.61
C GLU A 355 1.65 -38.31 -62.77
N CYS A 356 0.40 -38.16 -63.21
CA CYS A 356 -0.66 -37.45 -62.49
C CYS A 356 -0.99 -38.14 -61.15
N VAL A 357 -0.98 -39.48 -61.07
CA VAL A 357 -1.11 -40.22 -59.80
C VAL A 357 0.10 -40.01 -58.89
N THR A 358 1.32 -39.90 -59.43
CA THR A 358 2.51 -39.58 -58.62
C THR A 358 2.50 -38.14 -58.12
N GLU A 359 2.03 -37.20 -58.94
CA GLU A 359 1.82 -35.80 -58.55
C GLU A 359 0.73 -35.68 -57.49
N LEU A 360 -0.40 -36.38 -57.65
CA LEU A 360 -1.46 -36.46 -56.63
C LEU A 360 -0.95 -37.07 -55.32
N ARG A 361 -0.13 -38.12 -55.38
CA ARG A 361 0.51 -38.68 -54.18
C ARG A 361 1.53 -37.73 -53.57
N HIS A 362 2.21 -36.93 -54.38
CA HIS A 362 3.14 -35.92 -53.89
C HIS A 362 2.37 -34.77 -53.23
N SER A 363 1.28 -34.30 -53.84
CA SER A 363 0.42 -33.28 -53.24
C SER A 363 -0.28 -33.80 -51.99
N GLU A 364 -0.69 -35.07 -51.94
CA GLU A 364 -1.24 -35.72 -50.75
C GLU A 364 -0.20 -35.83 -49.63
N LYS A 365 1.06 -36.10 -49.97
CA LYS A 365 2.18 -36.05 -49.01
C LYS A 365 2.47 -34.62 -48.55
N GLN A 366 2.39 -33.63 -49.42
CA GLN A 366 2.57 -32.22 -49.06
C GLN A 366 1.43 -31.72 -48.18
N MET A 367 0.18 -32.09 -48.50
CA MET A 367 -1.01 -31.78 -47.71
C MET A 367 -0.95 -32.46 -46.34
N SER A 368 -0.60 -33.74 -46.27
CA SER A 368 -0.43 -34.41 -44.97
C SER A 368 0.74 -33.85 -44.15
N PHE A 369 1.82 -33.39 -44.80
CA PHE A 369 2.91 -32.69 -44.12
C PHE A 369 2.46 -31.32 -43.59
N MET A 370 1.73 -30.54 -44.39
CA MET A 370 1.14 -29.27 -43.99
C MET A 370 0.14 -29.44 -42.84
N GLU A 371 -0.76 -30.43 -42.92
CA GLU A 371 -1.70 -30.78 -41.85
C GLU A 371 -0.97 -31.21 -40.57
N ALA A 372 0.10 -32.01 -40.69
CA ALA A 372 0.92 -32.39 -39.53
C ALA A 372 1.64 -31.18 -38.91
N GLN A 373 2.12 -30.26 -39.74
CA GLN A 373 2.76 -29.01 -39.30
C GLN A 373 1.73 -28.08 -38.62
N GLU A 374 0.53 -27.96 -39.18
CA GLU A 374 -0.56 -27.16 -38.63
C GLU A 374 -1.08 -27.75 -37.31
N GLN A 375 -1.22 -29.08 -37.23
CA GLN A 375 -1.51 -29.75 -35.96
C GLN A 375 -0.40 -29.55 -34.93
N SER A 376 0.88 -29.53 -35.33
CA SER A 376 1.98 -29.21 -34.41
C SER A 376 1.87 -27.77 -33.90
N ARG A 377 1.66 -26.80 -34.80
CA ARG A 377 1.48 -25.39 -34.43
C ARG A 377 0.24 -25.16 -33.56
N SER A 378 -0.84 -25.86 -33.85
CA SER A 378 -2.07 -25.80 -33.07
C SER A 378 -1.83 -26.33 -31.65
N ARG A 379 -1.16 -27.48 -31.49
CA ARG A 379 -0.76 -28.01 -30.16
C ARG A 379 0.21 -27.10 -29.42
N GLU A 380 1.15 -26.48 -30.11
CA GLU A 380 2.07 -25.50 -29.52
C GLU A 380 1.31 -24.25 -29.05
N SER A 381 0.33 -23.79 -29.84
CA SER A 381 -0.53 -22.66 -29.47
C SER A 381 -1.43 -22.98 -28.27
N GLU A 382 -2.03 -24.18 -28.23
CA GLU A 382 -2.83 -24.65 -27.10
C GLU A 382 -1.98 -24.75 -25.84
N ALA A 383 -0.76 -25.32 -25.93
CA ALA A 383 0.16 -25.38 -24.82
C ALA A 383 0.58 -23.98 -24.31
N CYS A 384 0.73 -23.02 -25.22
CA CYS A 384 1.03 -21.63 -24.86
C CYS A 384 -0.16 -20.95 -24.16
N ILE A 385 -1.39 -21.18 -24.64
CA ILE A 385 -2.61 -20.67 -24.01
C ILE A 385 -2.79 -21.28 -22.62
N ASP A 386 -2.59 -22.59 -22.47
CA ASP A 386 -2.67 -23.29 -21.19
C ASP A 386 -1.65 -22.77 -20.18
N GLU A 387 -0.40 -22.54 -20.60
CA GLU A 387 0.63 -22.00 -19.71
C GLU A 387 0.31 -20.55 -19.31
N SER A 388 -0.17 -19.73 -20.25
CA SER A 388 -0.65 -18.38 -19.97
C SER A 388 -1.83 -18.36 -18.99
N ALA A 389 -2.80 -19.27 -19.16
CA ALA A 389 -3.94 -19.40 -18.25
C ALA A 389 -3.51 -19.82 -16.85
N ARG A 390 -2.55 -20.75 -16.72
CA ARG A 390 -1.96 -21.12 -15.43
C ARG A 390 -1.23 -19.95 -14.79
N GLN A 391 -0.52 -19.15 -15.58
CA GLN A 391 0.20 -17.99 -15.07
C GLN A 391 -0.75 -16.89 -14.60
N LEU A 392 -1.82 -16.61 -15.33
CA LEU A 392 -2.88 -15.71 -14.89
C LEU A 392 -3.55 -16.21 -13.60
N HIS A 393 -3.79 -17.51 -13.48
CA HIS A 393 -4.35 -18.08 -12.26
C HIS A 393 -3.40 -17.92 -11.06
N ARG A 394 -2.09 -18.18 -11.23
CA ARG A 394 -1.08 -17.94 -10.17
C ARG A 394 -1.06 -16.46 -9.75
N ASN A 395 -1.01 -15.55 -10.71
CA ASN A 395 -1.02 -14.11 -10.45
C ASN A 395 -2.31 -13.69 -9.73
N SER A 396 -3.46 -14.28 -10.09
CA SER A 396 -4.73 -14.02 -9.42
C SER A 396 -4.75 -14.54 -7.98
N CYS A 397 -4.15 -15.70 -7.70
CA CYS A 397 -4.01 -16.23 -6.34
C CYS A 397 -3.06 -15.35 -5.52
N GLU A 398 -1.91 -14.95 -6.07
CA GLU A 398 -0.97 -14.05 -5.40
C GLU A 398 -1.62 -12.69 -5.08
N LEU A 399 -2.40 -12.13 -6.02
CA LEU A 399 -3.13 -10.89 -5.78
C LEU A 399 -4.16 -11.04 -4.65
N ALA A 400 -4.90 -12.16 -4.61
CA ALA A 400 -5.85 -12.43 -3.54
C ALA A 400 -5.16 -12.60 -2.17
N GLU A 401 -3.98 -13.25 -2.13
CA GLU A 401 -3.18 -13.37 -0.91
C GLU A 401 -2.66 -12.01 -0.43
N VAL A 402 -2.19 -11.15 -1.34
CA VAL A 402 -1.75 -9.79 -1.02
C VAL A 402 -2.91 -8.94 -0.51
N GLN A 403 -4.08 -9.03 -1.12
CA GLN A 403 -5.28 -8.34 -0.64
C GLN A 403 -5.71 -8.82 0.74
N ALA A 404 -5.68 -10.14 1.00
CA ALA A 404 -5.98 -10.70 2.31
C ALA A 404 -4.96 -10.24 3.37
N ALA A 405 -3.67 -10.21 3.04
CA ALA A 405 -2.62 -9.69 3.91
C ALA A 405 -2.78 -8.19 4.19
N HIS A 406 -3.19 -7.41 3.19
CA HIS A 406 -3.48 -5.99 3.35
C HIS A 406 -4.64 -5.74 4.31
N LEU A 407 -5.78 -6.42 4.11
CA LEU A 407 -6.94 -6.31 5.00
C LEU A 407 -6.61 -6.76 6.44
N ALA A 408 -5.81 -7.81 6.60
CA ALA A 408 -5.33 -8.24 7.91
C ALA A 408 -4.44 -7.18 8.59
N ALA A 409 -3.57 -6.51 7.82
CA ALA A 409 -2.73 -5.43 8.33
C ALA A 409 -3.56 -4.19 8.72
N GLU A 410 -4.58 -3.84 7.93
CA GLU A 410 -5.52 -2.77 8.27
C GLU A 410 -6.29 -3.07 9.56
N HIS A 411 -6.80 -4.29 9.71
CA HIS A 411 -7.48 -4.72 10.93
C HIS A 411 -6.56 -4.63 12.16
N ALA A 412 -5.31 -5.12 12.04
CA ALA A 412 -4.32 -5.02 13.11
C ALA A 412 -3.97 -3.56 13.46
N ALA A 413 -3.90 -2.67 12.46
CA ALA A 413 -3.68 -1.25 12.67
C ALA A 413 -4.86 -0.59 13.40
N GLU A 414 -6.10 -0.97 13.07
CA GLU A 414 -7.30 -0.45 13.71
C GLU A 414 -7.45 -0.95 15.16
N GLU A 415 -7.12 -2.21 15.42
CA GLU A 415 -7.02 -2.75 16.78
C GLU A 415 -5.99 -1.99 17.62
N HIS A 416 -4.82 -1.70 17.04
CA HIS A 416 -3.79 -0.91 17.70
C HIS A 416 -4.26 0.53 17.98
N ARG A 417 -4.98 1.18 17.06
CA ARG A 417 -5.59 2.50 17.28
C ARG A 417 -6.61 2.47 18.41
N CYS A 418 -7.51 1.48 18.42
CA CYS A 418 -8.49 1.31 19.49
C CYS A 418 -7.82 1.08 20.86
N SER A 419 -6.76 0.27 20.90
CA SER A 419 -5.96 0.03 22.10
C SER A 419 -5.29 1.32 22.61
N ALA A 420 -4.70 2.11 21.70
CA ALA A 420 -4.08 3.38 22.05
C ALA A 420 -5.07 4.40 22.61
N VAL A 421 -6.27 4.50 22.02
CA VAL A 421 -7.35 5.38 22.52
C VAL A 421 -7.82 4.94 23.91
N ARG A 422 -7.98 3.63 24.16
CA ARG A 422 -8.32 3.10 25.48
C ARG A 422 -7.24 3.44 26.51
N ALA A 423 -5.97 3.25 26.17
CA ALA A 423 -4.86 3.61 27.05
C ALA A 423 -4.80 5.12 27.35
N GLU A 424 -5.15 5.99 26.39
CA GLU A 424 -5.24 7.43 26.63
C GLU A 424 -6.40 7.79 27.57
N LEU A 425 -7.56 7.17 27.40
CA LEU A 425 -8.71 7.36 28.30
C LEU A 425 -8.38 6.93 29.73
N ASP A 426 -7.76 5.77 29.91
CA ASP A 426 -7.31 5.27 31.21
C ASP A 426 -6.29 6.25 31.85
N ALA A 427 -5.35 6.76 31.05
CA ALA A 427 -4.39 7.75 31.51
C ALA A 427 -5.05 9.08 31.92
N ARG A 428 -6.08 9.53 31.20
CA ARG A 428 -6.86 10.72 31.57
C ARG A 428 -7.62 10.50 32.86
N GLN A 429 -8.26 9.33 33.03
CA GLN A 429 -8.97 8.99 34.25
C GLN A 429 -8.03 8.93 35.45
N ALA A 430 -6.86 8.30 35.32
CA ALA A 430 -5.83 8.27 36.36
C ALA A 430 -5.33 9.67 36.75
N ARG A 431 -5.20 10.59 35.79
CA ARG A 431 -4.85 12.00 36.07
C ARG A 431 -5.94 12.71 36.87
N MET A 432 -7.20 12.54 36.50
CA MET A 432 -8.33 13.12 37.24
C MET A 432 -8.40 12.59 38.67
N GLU A 433 -8.20 11.28 38.87
CA GLU A 433 -8.15 10.68 40.20
C GLU A 433 -7.00 11.22 41.07
N LEU A 434 -5.81 11.40 40.46
CA LEU A 434 -4.66 11.99 41.14
C LEU A 434 -4.93 13.44 41.54
N GLU A 435 -5.55 14.25 40.67
CA GLU A 435 -5.94 15.62 40.99
C GLU A 435 -7.01 15.68 42.08
N ALA A 436 -8.02 14.80 42.02
CA ALA A 436 -9.02 14.68 43.07
C ALA A 436 -8.37 14.32 44.42
N ARG A 437 -7.38 13.42 44.42
CA ARG A 437 -6.60 13.08 45.62
C ARG A 437 -5.79 14.27 46.15
N LYS A 438 -5.12 15.02 45.27
CA LYS A 438 -4.38 16.25 45.63
C LYS A 438 -5.31 17.29 46.24
N ASN A 439 -6.48 17.52 45.64
CA ASN A 439 -7.49 18.44 46.15
C ASN A 439 -8.00 18.02 47.52
N ARG A 440 -8.27 16.72 47.74
CA ARG A 440 -8.64 16.20 49.08
C ARG A 440 -7.56 16.47 50.13
N VAL A 441 -6.27 16.29 49.78
CA VAL A 441 -5.16 16.60 50.69
C VAL A 441 -5.03 18.10 50.96
N HIS A 442 -5.19 18.94 49.94
CA HIS A 442 -5.19 20.40 50.09
C HIS A 442 -6.32 20.88 51.00
N ILE A 443 -7.54 20.38 50.80
CA ILE A 443 -8.70 20.71 51.66
C ILE A 443 -8.44 20.27 53.11
N ARG A 444 -7.89 19.07 53.33
CA ARG A 444 -7.54 18.60 54.69
C ARG A 444 -6.48 19.48 55.34
N ARG A 445 -5.43 19.89 54.61
CA ARG A 445 -4.40 20.81 55.11
C ARG A 445 -4.94 22.20 55.39
N ALA A 446 -5.83 22.72 54.53
CA ALA A 446 -6.48 24.01 54.74
C ALA A 446 -7.35 24.00 56.00
N ARG A 447 -8.10 22.91 56.24
CA ARG A 447 -8.89 22.74 57.48
C ARG A 447 -8.01 22.59 58.72
N ALA A 448 -7.01 21.72 58.68
CA ALA A 448 -6.07 21.56 59.80
C ALA A 448 -5.27 22.85 60.11
N GLY A 449 -4.99 23.67 59.09
CA GLY A 449 -4.37 24.98 59.21
C GLY A 449 -5.30 26.12 59.65
N ALA A 450 -6.62 25.89 59.61
CA ALA A 450 -7.63 26.80 60.17
C ALA A 450 -7.85 26.51 61.67
N ASP A 451 -7.75 25.25 62.10
CA ASP A 451 -7.92 24.88 63.52
C ASP A 451 -6.64 25.03 64.36
N THR A 452 -5.47 25.15 63.72
CA THR A 452 -4.23 25.61 64.38
C THR A 452 -4.10 27.15 64.39
N ALA A 453 -5.22 27.86 64.20
CA ALA A 453 -5.28 29.30 64.35
C ALA A 453 -5.02 29.71 65.80
N LEU A 454 -3.81 30.23 65.99
CA LEU A 454 -3.41 31.19 67.01
C LEU A 454 -3.34 30.62 68.42
N ALA A 455 -2.13 30.26 68.85
CA ALA A 455 -1.78 30.42 70.25
C ALA A 455 -2.17 31.86 70.66
N PRO A 456 -3.12 32.07 71.59
CA PRO A 456 -3.71 33.40 71.87
C PRO A 456 -2.70 34.50 72.20
N GLY A 457 -1.47 34.14 72.58
CA GLY A 457 -0.41 35.09 72.92
C GLY A 457 0.30 35.77 71.76
N GLU A 458 0.36 35.19 70.56
CA GLU A 458 1.20 35.75 69.48
C GLU A 458 0.61 37.04 68.88
N GLY A 459 -0.72 37.15 68.82
CA GLY A 459 -1.39 38.34 68.31
C GLY A 459 -1.20 39.55 69.22
N LEU A 460 -1.34 39.37 70.53
CA LEU A 460 -1.19 40.44 71.51
C LEU A 460 0.26 40.95 71.56
N ARG A 461 1.26 40.07 71.41
CA ARG A 461 2.67 40.46 71.39
C ARG A 461 3.00 41.37 70.21
N ALA A 462 2.41 41.12 69.03
CA ALA A 462 2.59 41.97 67.85
C ALA A 462 1.93 43.36 68.02
N LEU A 463 0.90 43.49 68.86
CA LEU A 463 0.25 44.78 69.14
C LEU A 463 1.05 45.66 70.11
N ALA A 464 1.94 45.09 70.93
CA ALA A 464 2.65 45.86 71.94
C ALA A 464 3.47 47.04 71.35
N PRO A 465 4.31 46.87 70.30
CA PRO A 465 5.04 48.00 69.71
C PRO A 465 4.13 49.04 69.02
N LEU A 466 2.97 48.61 68.54
CA LEU A 466 1.97 49.49 67.92
C LEU A 466 1.27 50.38 68.97
N LEU A 467 0.95 49.83 70.14
CA LEU A 467 0.29 50.55 71.24
C LEU A 467 1.25 51.50 71.97
N HIS A 468 2.47 51.05 72.25
CA HIS A 468 3.48 51.88 72.91
C HIS A 468 4.11 52.91 71.95
N GLY A 469 4.02 52.66 70.65
CA GLY A 469 4.71 53.40 69.62
C GLY A 469 6.18 53.00 69.49
N ALA A 470 6.73 53.22 68.29
CA ALA A 470 8.12 52.93 67.96
C ALA A 470 8.73 54.02 67.08
N LEU A 471 10.06 54.14 67.11
CA LEU A 471 10.79 55.04 66.22
C LEU A 471 11.01 54.35 64.88
N LEU A 472 10.37 54.88 63.84
CA LEU A 472 10.49 54.40 62.47
C LEU A 472 11.04 55.50 61.57
N GLN A 473 11.66 55.10 60.46
CA GLN A 473 11.97 55.99 59.35
C GLN A 473 10.80 55.99 58.39
N LYS A 474 10.16 57.15 58.18
CA LYS A 474 9.07 57.32 57.23
C LYS A 474 9.58 58.01 55.97
N LEU A 475 9.21 57.48 54.81
CA LEU A 475 9.54 58.12 53.54
C LEU A 475 8.69 59.38 53.36
N SER A 476 9.34 60.52 53.13
CA SER A 476 8.66 61.79 52.86
C SER A 476 8.14 61.83 51.42
N ALA A 477 6.83 62.03 51.26
CA ALA A 477 6.21 62.14 49.94
C ALA A 477 6.73 63.35 49.13
N LYS A 478 7.10 64.45 49.80
CA LYS A 478 7.56 65.68 49.13
C LYS A 478 9.02 65.65 48.69
N GLY A 479 9.85 64.87 49.39
CA GLY A 479 11.30 64.96 49.22
C GLY A 479 12.02 63.64 48.97
N GLY A 480 11.31 62.50 48.96
CA GLY A 480 11.93 61.18 48.79
C GLY A 480 12.96 60.80 49.87
N LYS A 481 13.05 61.58 50.96
CA LYS A 481 14.00 61.35 52.05
C LYS A 481 13.34 60.58 53.19
N TRP A 482 14.09 59.65 53.77
CA TRP A 482 13.72 58.95 55.00
C TRP A 482 13.84 59.91 56.18
N GLN A 483 12.77 60.03 56.97
CA GLN A 483 12.70 60.91 58.13
C GLN A 483 12.32 60.11 59.37
N GLN A 484 13.07 60.29 60.46
CA GLN A 484 12.73 59.63 61.71
C GLN A 484 11.42 60.20 62.28
N ARG A 485 10.50 59.30 62.65
CA ARG A 485 9.19 59.60 63.20
C ARG A 485 8.88 58.65 64.34
N PHE A 486 8.24 59.17 65.37
CA PHE A 486 7.60 58.32 66.38
C PHE A 486 6.23 57.93 65.87
N VAL A 487 5.98 56.62 65.71
CA VAL A 487 4.80 56.04 65.06
C VAL A 487 4.10 55.10 66.03
N GLY A 488 2.79 55.23 66.18
CA GLY A 488 1.99 54.36 67.04
C GLY A 488 0.50 54.50 66.76
N LEU A 489 -0.29 53.61 67.34
CA LEU A 489 -1.75 53.70 67.28
C LEU A 489 -2.23 54.86 68.16
N ALA A 490 -3.25 55.57 67.69
CA ALA A 490 -3.91 56.58 68.50
C ALA A 490 -4.61 55.89 69.69
N PRO A 491 -4.24 56.19 70.96
CA PRO A 491 -5.05 55.73 72.08
C PRO A 491 -6.38 56.50 72.04
N GLN A 492 -7.49 55.82 71.77
CA GLN A 492 -8.83 56.38 71.93
C GLN A 492 -9.60 55.58 72.97
N PRO A 493 -9.64 55.98 74.25
CA PRO A 493 -10.71 55.51 75.12
C PRO A 493 -12.04 56.15 74.66
N PRO A 494 -13.17 55.44 74.52
CA PRO A 494 -13.42 54.00 74.72
C PRO A 494 -13.46 53.15 73.43
N LYS A 495 -12.93 53.62 72.30
CA LYS A 495 -13.10 52.99 70.97
C LYS A 495 -11.84 52.25 70.52
N SER A 496 -12.00 51.22 69.69
CA SER A 496 -10.87 50.54 69.05
C SER A 496 -9.95 51.56 68.35
N PRO A 497 -8.63 51.33 68.30
CA PRO A 497 -7.70 52.28 67.67
C PRO A 497 -8.09 52.48 66.21
N THR A 498 -8.53 53.69 65.85
CA THR A 498 -9.08 54.02 64.53
C THR A 498 -8.01 54.46 63.53
N ALA A 499 -6.84 54.88 64.01
CA ALA A 499 -5.80 55.47 63.18
C ALA A 499 -4.38 55.13 63.64
N LEU A 500 -3.48 54.96 62.66
CA LEU A 500 -2.04 54.97 62.88
C LEU A 500 -1.54 56.42 62.77
N ARG A 501 -0.85 56.91 63.80
CA ARG A 501 -0.34 58.30 63.87
C ARG A 501 1.18 58.33 63.88
N TRP A 502 1.75 59.42 63.35
CA TRP A 502 3.19 59.67 63.43
C TRP A 502 3.52 61.15 63.62
N THR A 503 4.55 61.43 64.42
CA THR A 503 5.04 62.78 64.72
C THR A 503 6.53 62.94 64.39
N SER A 504 6.95 64.17 64.09
CA SER A 504 8.36 64.55 63.99
C SER A 504 9.03 64.75 65.33
N ASP A 505 8.27 64.90 66.42
CA ASP A 505 8.80 65.00 67.77
C ASP A 505 9.26 63.63 68.29
N VAL A 506 10.53 63.32 68.00
CA VAL A 506 11.18 62.07 68.42
C VAL A 506 11.54 62.10 69.92
N ARG A 507 11.70 63.28 70.52
CA ARG A 507 12.15 63.42 71.92
C ARG A 507 11.02 63.20 72.90
N GLY A 508 9.84 63.76 72.61
CA GLY A 508 8.67 63.65 73.48
C GLY A 508 8.03 62.26 73.54
N ARG A 509 8.37 61.35 72.62
CA ARG A 509 7.78 59.99 72.46
C ARG A 509 6.25 59.96 72.67
N SER A 510 5.59 61.04 72.27
CA SER A 510 4.17 61.24 72.47
C SER A 510 3.54 61.66 71.15
N LEU A 511 2.39 61.05 70.85
CA LEU A 511 1.61 61.35 69.65
C LEU A 511 0.83 62.65 69.91
N GLY A 512 1.53 63.79 69.89
CA GLY A 512 0.96 65.12 70.14
C GLY A 512 -0.20 65.46 69.20
N MET A 513 -0.91 66.57 69.48
CA MET A 513 -2.09 66.97 68.70
C MET A 513 -1.80 67.17 67.20
N ARG A 514 -0.58 67.60 66.85
CA ARG A 514 -0.14 67.84 65.47
C ARG A 514 0.43 66.62 64.75
N ALA A 515 0.26 65.41 65.28
CA ALA A 515 0.72 64.20 64.60
C ALA A 515 -0.13 63.94 63.34
N SER A 516 0.53 63.62 62.24
CA SER A 516 -0.12 63.14 61.02
C SER A 516 -0.71 61.75 61.27
N SER A 517 -1.76 61.38 60.53
CA SER A 517 -2.46 60.11 60.72
C SER A 517 -2.93 59.49 59.41
N VAL A 518 -3.16 58.17 59.45
CA VAL A 518 -3.93 57.41 58.45
C VAL A 518 -4.98 56.57 59.17
N LEU A 519 -6.22 56.58 58.70
CA LEU A 519 -7.28 55.75 59.26
C LEU A 519 -7.04 54.29 58.86
N LEU A 520 -7.19 53.36 59.80
CA LEU A 520 -6.98 51.93 59.51
C LEU A 520 -8.03 51.37 58.55
N THR A 521 -9.21 51.98 58.50
CA THR A 521 -10.27 51.67 57.53
C THR A 521 -9.93 52.11 56.11
N GLU A 522 -9.00 53.05 55.92
CA GLU A 522 -8.56 53.45 54.58
C GLU A 522 -7.46 52.55 54.02
N VAL A 523 -6.82 51.74 54.88
CA VAL A 523 -5.72 50.86 54.50
C VAL A 523 -6.28 49.59 53.86
N ALA A 524 -6.12 49.47 52.55
CA ALA A 524 -6.54 48.33 51.76
C ALA A 524 -5.55 47.16 51.85
N ARG A 525 -4.25 47.44 52.02
CA ARG A 525 -3.21 46.40 52.02
C ARG A 525 -1.98 46.82 52.81
N VAL A 526 -1.36 45.83 53.47
CA VAL A 526 -0.07 45.98 54.16
C VAL A 526 0.95 45.06 53.47
N ASP A 527 1.89 45.67 52.76
CA ASP A 527 3.00 44.95 52.13
C ASP A 527 4.28 45.12 52.93
N PHE A 528 5.21 44.17 52.79
CA PHE A 528 6.49 44.18 53.49
C PHE A 528 7.63 43.71 52.59
N GLY A 529 8.84 44.15 52.91
CA GLY A 529 10.00 44.05 52.04
C GLY A 529 10.16 45.26 51.11
N ASP A 530 11.29 45.30 50.40
CA ASP A 530 11.72 46.43 49.55
C ASP A 530 11.20 46.33 48.12
N GLY A 531 10.61 45.20 47.73
CA GLY A 531 10.09 44.96 46.38
C GLY A 531 9.07 46.01 45.92
N HIS A 532 8.38 46.64 46.87
CA HIS A 532 7.36 47.67 46.62
C HIS A 532 7.92 49.10 46.56
N LEU A 533 9.21 49.28 46.84
CA LEU A 533 9.88 50.58 46.79
C LEU A 533 10.69 50.71 45.49
N PRO A 534 10.66 51.90 44.84
CA PRO A 534 11.58 52.20 43.74
C PRO A 534 13.03 51.98 44.19
N MET A 535 13.86 51.40 43.32
CA MET A 535 15.22 50.96 43.65
C MET A 535 16.07 52.05 44.33
N ARG A 536 15.94 53.31 43.88
CA ARG A 536 16.65 54.48 44.42
C ARG A 536 16.25 54.85 45.85
N LEU A 537 15.06 54.44 46.29
CA LEU A 537 14.50 54.77 47.61
C LEU A 537 14.62 53.62 48.61
N ARG A 538 15.12 52.46 48.17
CA ARG A 538 15.28 51.29 49.03
C ARG A 538 16.30 51.56 50.13
N PRO A 539 16.00 51.20 51.38
CA PRO A 539 17.00 51.24 52.45
C PRO A 539 18.17 50.34 52.09
N GLN A 540 19.39 50.89 52.06
CA GLN A 540 20.61 50.13 51.78
C GLN A 540 20.90 49.08 52.85
N LYS A 541 20.44 49.32 54.09
CA LYS A 541 20.58 48.41 55.23
C LYS A 541 19.24 47.77 55.54
N ARG A 542 19.21 46.44 55.58
CA ARG A 542 18.03 45.63 55.94
C ARG A 542 16.77 46.02 55.16
N PRO A 543 16.78 45.86 53.82
CA PRO A 543 15.61 46.13 52.98
C PRO A 543 14.37 45.32 53.39
N TRP A 544 14.55 44.13 53.98
CA TRP A 544 13.45 43.30 54.50
C TRP A 544 12.74 43.84 55.75
N CYS A 545 13.20 44.96 56.32
CA CYS A 545 12.56 45.63 57.47
C CYS A 545 11.73 46.85 57.07
N CYS A 546 11.48 47.06 55.78
CA CYS A 546 10.50 48.05 55.34
C CYS A 546 9.12 47.44 55.11
N PHE A 547 8.10 48.28 55.26
CA PHE A 547 6.72 47.93 54.98
C PHE A 547 5.98 49.15 54.41
N VAL A 548 4.94 48.86 53.62
CA VAL A 548 4.15 49.86 52.89
C VAL A 548 2.69 49.66 53.25
N LEU A 549 2.05 50.73 53.69
CA LEU A 549 0.60 50.79 53.88
C LEU A 549 -0.01 51.40 52.63
N TRP A 550 -0.83 50.63 51.93
CA TRP A 550 -1.58 51.10 50.77
C TRP A 550 -2.94 51.59 51.24
N ALA A 551 -3.10 52.91 51.34
CA ALA A 551 -4.40 53.52 51.60
C ALA A 551 -5.09 53.89 50.28
N SER A 552 -6.39 54.14 50.34
CA SER A 552 -7.22 54.57 49.20
C SER A 552 -6.63 55.77 48.44
N THR A 553 -5.99 56.70 49.15
CA THR A 553 -5.49 57.95 48.58
C THR A 553 -4.01 57.92 48.21
N ARG A 554 -3.18 57.18 48.95
CA ARG A 554 -1.72 57.12 48.75
C ARG A 554 -1.07 55.98 49.53
N SER A 555 0.20 55.71 49.23
CA SER A 555 1.02 54.79 50.00
C SER A 555 1.82 55.49 51.11
N TYR A 556 2.01 54.80 52.23
CA TYR A 556 2.84 55.23 53.35
C TYR A 556 3.94 54.20 53.58
N CYS A 557 5.19 54.59 53.30
CA CYS A 557 6.34 53.70 53.41
C CYS A 557 7.10 53.94 54.71
N PHE A 558 7.37 52.86 55.44
CA PHE A 558 8.08 52.87 56.71
C PHE A 558 9.25 51.88 56.67
N TRP A 559 10.31 52.19 57.42
CA TRP A 559 11.48 51.34 57.59
C TRP A 559 11.98 51.41 59.02
N THR A 560 12.50 50.30 59.54
CA THR A 560 13.17 50.25 60.84
C THR A 560 14.40 49.37 60.75
N GLN A 561 15.35 49.56 61.66
CA GLN A 561 16.49 48.66 61.80
C GLN A 561 16.12 47.43 62.64
N ASP A 562 15.11 47.53 63.49
CA ASP A 562 14.68 46.45 64.36
C ASP A 562 13.69 45.51 63.64
N GLU A 563 14.17 44.29 63.47
CA GLU A 563 13.43 43.18 62.88
C GLU A 563 12.14 42.87 63.65
N SER A 564 12.17 42.92 64.98
CA SER A 564 11.01 42.59 65.82
C SER A 564 9.92 43.65 65.71
N THR A 565 10.32 44.93 65.67
CA THR A 565 9.43 46.06 65.43
C THR A 565 8.79 45.96 64.04
N SER A 566 9.56 45.71 62.97
CA SER A 566 8.99 45.59 61.62
C SER A 566 7.93 44.48 61.53
N GLU A 567 8.21 43.32 62.12
CA GLU A 567 7.29 42.17 62.16
C GLU A 567 6.02 42.51 62.93
N SER A 568 6.16 43.15 64.09
CA SER A 568 5.04 43.55 64.94
C SER A 568 4.13 44.55 64.23
N PHE A 569 4.70 45.53 63.54
CA PHE A 569 3.92 46.49 62.75
C PHE A 569 3.19 45.83 61.57
N VAL A 570 3.86 44.97 60.80
CA VAL A 570 3.24 44.27 59.66
C VAL A 570 2.10 43.35 60.13
N VAL A 571 2.39 42.47 61.10
CA VAL A 571 1.40 41.52 61.62
C VAL A 571 0.28 42.24 62.35
N GLY A 572 0.59 43.22 63.19
CA GLY A 572 -0.42 43.95 63.95
C GLY A 572 -1.31 44.82 63.06
N LEU A 573 -0.74 45.60 62.13
CA LEU A 573 -1.54 46.43 61.23
C LEU A 573 -2.38 45.59 60.27
N SER A 574 -1.85 44.50 59.70
CA SER A 574 -2.62 43.63 58.80
C SER A 574 -3.84 42.99 59.48
N ARG A 575 -3.82 42.83 60.81
CA ARG A 575 -4.97 42.33 61.59
C ARG A 575 -5.93 43.42 62.03
N LEU A 576 -5.43 44.64 62.26
CA LEU A 576 -6.26 45.78 62.67
C LEU A 576 -6.97 46.47 61.49
N CYS A 577 -6.44 46.32 60.27
CA CYS A 577 -7.04 46.90 59.07
C CYS A 577 -8.09 45.93 58.51
N PRO A 578 -9.39 46.29 58.46
CA PRO A 578 -10.46 45.36 58.08
C PRO A 578 -10.40 44.92 56.61
N HIS A 579 -9.76 45.71 55.74
CA HIS A 579 -9.64 45.41 54.31
C HIS A 579 -8.31 44.74 53.95
N ALA A 580 -7.34 44.72 54.86
CA ALA A 580 -6.04 44.10 54.60
C ALA A 580 -6.11 42.59 54.85
N GLN A 581 -5.42 41.81 54.02
CA GLN A 581 -5.21 40.40 54.29
C GLN A 581 -4.35 40.22 55.55
N PRO A 582 -4.81 39.46 56.57
CA PRO A 582 -4.02 39.22 57.77
C PRO A 582 -2.71 38.49 57.44
N VAL A 583 -1.57 39.07 57.82
CA VAL A 583 -0.24 38.51 57.59
C VAL A 583 0.18 37.69 58.80
N ARG A 584 0.69 36.48 58.57
CA ARG A 584 1.19 35.61 59.66
C ARG A 584 2.64 35.98 60.01
N PRO A 585 3.05 35.90 61.30
CA PRO A 585 4.46 36.09 61.68
C PRO A 585 5.44 35.21 60.89
N ALA A 586 5.05 33.96 60.63
CA ALA A 586 5.83 33.02 59.84
C ALA A 586 6.08 33.49 58.40
N GLU A 587 5.11 34.18 57.78
CA GLU A 587 5.25 34.71 56.42
C GLU A 587 6.27 35.86 56.39
N VAL A 588 6.23 36.75 57.39
CA VAL A 588 7.20 37.84 57.54
C VAL A 588 8.61 37.29 57.74
N ARG A 589 8.76 36.29 58.62
CA ARG A 589 10.06 35.63 58.87
C ARG A 589 10.56 34.87 57.65
N LEU A 590 9.69 34.19 56.93
CA LEU A 590 10.04 33.45 55.71
C LEU A 590 10.50 34.42 54.62
N HIS A 591 9.73 35.47 54.34
CA HIS A 591 10.11 36.49 53.36
C HIS A 591 11.45 37.13 53.73
N ARG A 592 11.63 37.49 55.01
CA ARG A 592 12.90 38.00 55.53
C ARG A 592 14.05 37.02 55.28
N ALA A 593 13.86 35.74 55.57
CA ALA A 593 14.87 34.71 55.31
C ALA A 593 15.19 34.65 53.82
N MET A 594 14.19 34.70 52.94
CA MET A 594 14.38 34.72 51.49
C MET A 594 15.17 35.95 51.03
N CYS A 595 14.89 37.14 51.56
CA CYS A 595 15.66 38.35 51.26
C CYS A 595 17.10 38.26 51.76
N LYS A 596 17.34 37.69 52.96
CA LYS A 596 18.69 37.49 53.50
C LYS A 596 19.52 36.48 52.70
N LEU A 597 18.87 35.48 52.12
CA LEU A 597 19.52 34.49 51.27
C LEU A 597 19.90 35.03 49.89
N GLY A 598 19.29 36.13 49.45
CA GLY A 598 19.58 36.77 48.16
C GLY A 598 18.57 36.44 47.05
N SER A 599 18.59 37.28 46.02
CA SER A 599 17.59 37.26 44.94
C SER A 599 17.87 36.15 43.92
N SER A 600 19.15 35.87 43.66
CA SER A 600 19.59 34.87 42.70
C SER A 600 19.80 33.49 43.34
N ARG A 601 19.58 32.41 42.58
CA ARG A 601 19.85 31.03 43.04
C ARG A 601 21.31 30.85 43.46
N ARG A 602 22.22 31.57 42.79
CA ARG A 602 23.66 31.56 43.05
C ARG A 602 24.00 32.22 44.40
N GLU A 603 23.46 33.41 44.68
CA GLU A 603 23.60 34.06 45.99
C GLU A 603 23.06 33.16 47.11
N ARG A 604 21.87 32.58 46.93
CA ARG A 604 21.28 31.66 47.92
C ARG A 604 22.19 30.47 48.21
N ALA A 605 22.73 29.84 47.17
CA ALA A 605 23.67 28.74 47.32
C ALA A 605 24.95 29.18 48.05
N GLN A 606 25.50 30.35 47.73
CA GLN A 606 26.70 30.87 48.37
C GLN A 606 26.49 31.18 49.85
N VAL A 607 25.38 31.82 50.22
CA VAL A 607 25.03 32.10 51.63
C VAL A 607 24.84 30.79 52.41
N MET A 608 24.16 29.79 51.82
CA MET A 608 23.99 28.48 52.45
C MET A 608 25.32 27.75 52.64
N ILE A 609 26.21 27.75 51.64
CA ILE A 609 27.55 27.14 51.74
C ILE A 609 28.39 27.85 52.79
N ALA A 610 28.34 29.19 52.87
CA ALA A 610 29.05 29.96 53.87
C ALA A 610 28.55 29.65 55.30
N ALA A 611 27.23 29.58 55.49
CA ALA A 611 26.62 29.21 56.76
C ALA A 611 26.99 27.76 57.18
N LEU A 612 27.00 26.82 56.23
CA LEU A 612 27.44 25.45 56.47
C LEU A 612 28.91 25.40 56.90
N ARG A 613 29.80 26.14 56.23
CA ARG A 613 31.23 26.24 56.59
C ARG A 613 31.45 26.84 57.98
N GLN A 614 30.64 27.84 58.37
CA GLN A 614 30.71 28.43 59.70
C GLN A 614 30.20 27.45 60.78
N ALA A 615 29.12 26.73 60.50
CA ALA A 615 28.57 25.72 61.41
C ALA A 615 29.55 24.55 61.61
N THR A 616 30.23 24.09 60.56
CA THR A 616 31.23 23.03 60.67
C THR A 616 32.50 23.49 61.37
N ALA A 617 32.97 24.72 61.10
CA ALA A 617 34.13 25.29 61.81
C ALA A 617 33.86 25.47 63.32
N GLY A 618 32.64 25.88 63.70
CA GLY A 618 32.23 25.97 65.10
C GLY A 618 32.14 24.62 65.81
N HIS A 619 31.75 23.56 65.09
CA HIS A 619 31.68 22.21 65.66
C HIS A 619 33.05 21.55 65.89
N VAL A 620 34.06 21.88 65.08
CA VAL A 620 35.42 21.35 65.23
C VAL A 620 36.18 22.02 66.38
N ALA A 621 35.85 23.27 66.71
CA ALA A 621 36.48 24.01 67.82
C ALA A 621 35.94 23.66 69.22
N VAL A 622 34.81 22.94 69.31
CA VAL A 622 34.20 22.47 70.58
C VAL A 622 34.25 20.94 70.67
N ALA A 623 35.29 20.32 70.11
CA ALA A 623 35.71 19.03 70.62
C ALA A 623 36.25 19.29 72.04
N PRO A 624 35.66 18.72 73.11
CA PRO A 624 36.19 18.88 74.45
C PRO A 624 37.62 18.34 74.40
N GLY A 625 38.59 19.24 74.54
CA GLY A 625 39.93 18.85 74.89
C GLY A 625 39.80 17.94 76.09
N ASN A 626 40.20 16.68 75.91
CA ASN A 626 40.43 15.74 76.99
C ASN A 626 41.37 16.43 77.98
N ALA A 627 40.78 17.11 78.97
CA ALA A 627 41.47 17.47 80.19
C ALA A 627 41.85 16.13 80.79
N ALA A 628 43.13 15.81 80.70
CA ALA A 628 43.75 14.70 81.38
C ALA A 628 43.28 14.70 82.83
N VAL A 629 42.49 13.70 83.18
CA VAL A 629 42.15 13.39 84.57
C VAL A 629 43.37 12.68 85.16
N PRO A 630 44.10 13.28 86.13
CA PRO A 630 45.00 12.51 86.96
C PRO A 630 44.17 11.54 87.80
N SER A 631 44.51 10.26 87.66
CA SER A 631 44.09 9.14 88.49
C SER A 631 44.24 9.47 89.97
N GLY A 632 43.16 9.31 90.75
CA GLY A 632 43.20 9.49 92.20
C GLY A 632 41.86 9.35 92.91
N ALA A 633 41.54 8.11 93.27
CA ALA A 633 40.70 7.71 94.42
C ALA A 633 39.18 7.99 94.44
N ALA A 634 38.44 6.88 94.51
CA ALA A 634 37.06 6.72 95.02
C ALA A 634 36.96 7.09 96.53
N PRO A 635 35.79 6.99 97.23
CA PRO A 635 34.48 6.45 96.82
C PRO A 635 33.23 7.24 97.33
N ALA A 636 32.04 6.84 96.86
CA ALA A 636 30.90 6.35 97.68
C ALA A 636 29.50 6.83 97.25
N ALA A 637 28.62 5.82 97.15
CA ALA A 637 27.20 5.81 97.56
C ALA A 637 26.07 6.29 96.62
N GLN A 638 25.36 5.27 96.11
CA GLN A 638 23.91 5.01 96.23
C GLN A 638 22.93 5.28 95.06
N PRO A 639 21.81 4.51 94.99
CA PRO A 639 21.26 3.95 93.73
C PRO A 639 19.74 4.21 93.50
N ARG A 640 19.16 3.50 92.50
CA ARG A 640 17.74 3.35 92.07
C ARG A 640 17.34 4.27 90.89
N ALA A 641 16.56 3.85 89.89
CA ALA A 641 15.64 2.71 89.78
C ALA A 641 15.53 2.20 88.32
N GLU A 642 15.21 0.92 88.22
CA GLU A 642 14.93 0.13 87.02
C GLU A 642 13.51 0.40 86.48
N GLY A 643 13.32 0.21 85.17
CA GLY A 643 12.01 0.24 84.51
C GLY A 643 12.01 -0.33 83.08
N LYS A 644 11.92 -1.66 82.98
CA LYS A 644 11.32 -2.54 81.93
C LYS A 644 11.15 -2.00 80.50
N LEU A 645 11.86 -2.54 79.51
CA LEU A 645 11.60 -3.78 78.72
C LEU A 645 10.39 -3.72 77.74
N GLN A 646 10.75 -3.64 76.46
CA GLN A 646 10.34 -4.48 75.31
C GLN A 646 8.86 -4.81 75.05
N ALA A 647 8.37 -4.41 73.87
CA ALA A 647 7.44 -5.22 73.07
C ALA A 647 7.41 -4.80 71.58
N ALA A 648 7.37 -5.83 70.72
CA ALA A 648 6.85 -5.88 69.34
C ALA A 648 7.73 -5.36 68.18
N ALA A 649 8.64 -6.22 67.74
CA ALA A 649 8.87 -6.49 66.32
C ALA A 649 7.77 -7.42 65.77
N ASP A 650 7.71 -7.51 64.44
CA ASP A 650 7.03 -8.52 63.60
C ASP A 650 5.62 -8.21 63.05
N ARG A 651 5.60 -7.88 61.75
CA ARG A 651 4.63 -8.25 60.67
C ARG A 651 4.80 -7.24 59.51
N GLY A 652 5.09 -7.60 58.27
CA GLY A 652 5.29 -8.90 57.63
C GLY A 652 5.81 -8.67 56.21
N ALA A 653 6.79 -9.48 55.82
CA ALA A 653 7.26 -9.63 54.46
C ALA A 653 7.13 -11.12 54.12
N ALA A 654 6.13 -11.48 53.29
CA ALA A 654 6.06 -12.71 52.50
C ALA A 654 4.72 -12.77 51.77
N ALA A 655 4.75 -12.75 50.43
CA ALA A 655 3.90 -13.57 49.57
C ALA A 655 4.35 -13.37 48.12
N ALA A 656 5.25 -14.25 47.69
CA ALA A 656 5.44 -14.60 46.28
C ALA A 656 4.73 -15.94 46.03
N SER A 657 4.19 -16.08 44.81
CA SER A 657 3.89 -17.34 44.10
C SER A 657 2.71 -18.22 44.55
N SER A 658 1.68 -18.26 43.70
CA SER A 658 0.82 -19.42 43.35
C SER A 658 -0.06 -18.96 42.18
N LEU A 659 0.16 -19.34 40.90
CA LEU A 659 -0.06 -20.64 40.27
C LEU A 659 -1.43 -21.25 40.64
N ALA A 660 -2.41 -21.04 39.76
CA ALA A 660 -3.55 -21.94 39.53
C ALA A 660 -4.31 -21.48 38.27
N ALA A 661 -4.29 -22.32 37.24
CA ALA A 661 -5.21 -22.28 36.11
C ALA A 661 -6.63 -22.68 36.56
N PRO A 662 -7.65 -22.40 35.75
CA PRO A 662 -8.71 -23.38 35.59
C PRO A 662 -8.93 -23.78 34.14
N ASP A 663 -8.91 -25.09 33.96
CA ASP A 663 -9.61 -25.86 32.93
C ASP A 663 -11.11 -25.51 32.86
N GLY A 664 -11.71 -25.74 31.69
CA GLY A 664 -13.16 -25.88 31.51
C GLY A 664 -13.67 -25.10 30.32
N ALA A 665 -13.71 -25.68 29.12
CA ALA A 665 -14.79 -26.55 28.63
C ALA A 665 -15.62 -25.81 27.56
N ALA A 666 -15.31 -26.12 26.31
CA ALA A 666 -16.18 -25.86 25.17
C ALA A 666 -17.43 -26.77 25.23
N PRO A 667 -18.55 -26.32 24.64
CA PRO A 667 -19.42 -27.27 23.95
C PRO A 667 -19.57 -26.93 22.48
N ALA A 668 -19.52 -28.00 21.70
CA ALA A 668 -19.84 -28.08 20.30
C ALA A 668 -21.29 -27.65 20.02
N ALA A 669 -21.49 -26.94 18.90
CA ALA A 669 -22.77 -26.88 18.22
C ALA A 669 -22.49 -27.06 16.71
N GLN A 670 -22.82 -28.26 16.23
CA GLN A 670 -22.96 -28.58 14.81
C GLN A 670 -24.43 -28.38 14.38
N PRO A 671 -24.69 -28.26 13.07
CA PRO A 671 -25.88 -27.62 12.53
C PRO A 671 -27.05 -28.61 12.35
N SER A 672 -28.25 -28.14 12.65
CA SER A 672 -29.49 -28.82 12.23
C SER A 672 -29.92 -28.28 10.87
N ALA A 673 -30.04 -29.22 9.93
CA ALA A 673 -30.73 -29.07 8.67
C ALA A 673 -32.25 -29.07 8.89
N GLU A 674 -32.94 -28.07 8.35
CA GLU A 674 -34.32 -28.18 7.93
C GLU A 674 -34.40 -27.62 6.50
N GLY A 675 -34.87 -28.45 5.58
CA GLY A 675 -35.16 -28.06 4.22
C GLY A 675 -36.51 -27.35 4.09
N VAL A 676 -36.77 -26.83 2.90
CA VAL A 676 -38.01 -26.96 2.10
C VAL A 676 -38.04 -25.85 1.03
N ALA A 677 -38.57 -26.24 -0.14
CA ALA A 677 -39.08 -25.43 -1.25
C ALA A 677 -38.13 -24.98 -2.37
N GLN A 678 -38.07 -25.83 -3.41
CA GLN A 678 -38.57 -25.57 -4.78
C GLN A 678 -38.62 -24.12 -5.29
N GLY A 679 -38.01 -23.89 -6.45
CA GLY A 679 -38.35 -22.79 -7.34
C GLY A 679 -37.31 -22.54 -8.43
N GLY A 680 -37.42 -23.25 -9.57
CA GLY A 680 -36.85 -22.75 -10.83
C GLY A 680 -37.57 -21.46 -11.27
N PRO A 681 -36.98 -20.69 -12.21
CA PRO A 681 -37.47 -20.89 -13.56
C PRO A 681 -36.38 -20.83 -14.65
N ASP A 682 -36.78 -21.39 -15.78
CA ASP A 682 -36.20 -21.25 -17.11
C ASP A 682 -35.93 -19.79 -17.51
N GLY A 683 -34.87 -19.64 -18.31
CA GLY A 683 -34.47 -18.45 -19.06
C GLY A 683 -33.35 -18.81 -20.01
#